data_AF-A0A6N2KG58-F1
#
_entry.id   AF-A0A6N2KG58-F1
#
_cell.length_a   1.000
_cell.length_b   1.000
_cell.length_c   1.000
_cell.angle_alpha   90.00
_cell.angle_beta   90.00
_cell.angle_gamma   90.00
#
_symmetry.space_group_name_H-M   'P 1'
#
loop_
_entity.id
_entity.type
_entity.pdbx_description
1 polymer ?
#
loop_
_entity_poly.entity_id
_entity_poly.type
_entity_poly.pdbx_seq_one_letter_code
_entity_poly.pdbx_strand_id
1 'polypeptide(L)'
;MFQSSTRSRCFTLLVLFFALFASAILGEDGLVTNGDFETPPATGFPKDEALVEGATEIPGWKTNGTVELVSSGQKQGAMILIVPRGAHAVRLGNDAEISQELTVEKGSTYSVTFSAARTCAQLESLNVSVPPASQTIDLQTLYNVQGWDPYAWAFEAAEDKVRLVFTNPGMEDDPTCGPIIDDIAIKKLFTPDRPKDNAVINGDYEEGPWMFANVSLGVLLPTKLDEETSSLPGWIVESNRAVRYIDSYHYSVPQGKRAIELLSGKEGIISQMVETTPNKPYTMSFALGHAEDKCKQPLAIMAFAGDQAQNIHYTPDSNSTFQLANLNFTAKAERTRIAFYSVYYNTRTDDMSSLCGPVVDDVRSSGGRKSSLCAVYNLNRSGHVDNAVINGDYEEGPWMFANVSLGVLLPTKLDEETSSLPGWIVESNSAVRYIDSYHYSVPQGKHNAVINGDYEEGPWMFANVSLGVLLPTKLDEETSSLPGWIVESNRAVRYIDSYHYSVPQGKRAIELLSGKEGIISQMVETTPNKPYTMSFALGHAEDKCKQPLAIMAFAGDQAQNIHYTPDSNSTFQLANLNFTAKAERTRIAFYSVYYNTRTDDMSSLCGPVVDDVRVWFSGARRLGLGGMGLGLGLGLWVFAVALFYEFCFKWSGVTCGRRHQRVVELDLHSYKLVGGLSPSIGNLSFLRLLNLENNSLSSSIPGELGRLFRLQMLRLGNNSFSGEIPANISSCANLIALRLEGNNLTGKLPEQLESLSKLKVLNFESNNLVGEIPPSFGNLSSIVEIGMRNDLKGVIPHSIGRLKRLEIFSFGANNLSGTIPPSIFNLSTLTGFAVPVNQLHGTLPPDLGHTLPNLETLLVHTNRFSGLIPMTISNASNLSAVELGDNFFTGKIPSLGSLPNLWFLSIGHNYLGSGQDDDLSFLYSLENNTVLEVFDVYANHLGGVLPEILGNFSKNLRIMAFGRNQIRGTIPDGIGNLVSLAVWAWNDNKISGSIPSSVGNMTSLIEAYLDLNNLHGSIPSNLGNCRNLLALGLSNNNLSGSIPKELLNIPSGIFSLNLSENHLTGSLPLEVGNLVHLGELDVSKNRLSASEFEGEFFQRSIPESLSSSRALKVLDLSHKIVANSQALGD
;
A
#
# COMPACT_ATOMS: atom_id res chain seq x y z
N MET A 1 34.90 29.91 -82.75
CA MET A 1 35.90 29.01 -82.15
C MET A 1 36.21 29.52 -80.76
N PHE A 2 36.18 28.62 -79.77
CA PHE A 2 36.80 28.71 -78.45
C PHE A 2 36.45 29.89 -77.52
N GLN A 3 36.01 29.50 -76.32
CA GLN A 3 35.58 30.32 -75.19
C GLN A 3 36.68 31.30 -74.75
N SER A 4 36.37 32.60 -74.80
CA SER A 4 37.11 33.70 -74.16
C SER A 4 36.59 33.89 -72.75
N SER A 5 37.39 33.81 -71.70
CA SER A 5 38.47 34.73 -71.30
C SER A 5 38.04 36.18 -71.10
N THR A 6 37.95 36.53 -69.81
CA THR A 6 38.56 37.71 -69.17
C THR A 6 38.09 39.14 -69.49
N ARG A 7 37.88 39.84 -68.36
CA ARG A 7 37.82 41.29 -68.12
C ARG A 7 36.50 41.99 -68.37
N SER A 8 35.80 42.31 -67.27
CA SER A 8 35.59 43.71 -66.91
C SER A 8 35.12 43.85 -65.46
N ARG A 9 35.77 44.73 -64.71
CA ARG A 9 35.25 45.31 -63.46
C ARG A 9 34.16 46.31 -63.84
N CYS A 10 32.95 46.11 -63.32
CA CYS A 10 32.03 47.13 -62.81
C CYS A 10 30.61 46.58 -62.84
N PHE A 11 30.21 45.90 -61.76
CA PHE A 11 28.87 46.03 -61.19
C PHE A 11 28.95 45.74 -59.69
N THR A 12 29.73 46.57 -59.01
CA THR A 12 29.56 46.89 -57.59
C THR A 12 28.21 47.59 -57.42
N LEU A 13 27.16 46.82 -57.11
CA LEU A 13 25.91 47.22 -56.42
C LEU A 13 24.85 46.11 -56.54
N LEU A 14 25.13 44.91 -56.00
CA LEU A 14 24.07 43.99 -55.50
C LEU A 14 24.59 42.75 -54.73
N VAL A 15 25.90 42.62 -54.47
CA VAL A 15 26.49 41.45 -53.79
C VAL A 15 26.98 41.80 -52.38
N LEU A 16 26.15 42.58 -51.65
CA LEU A 16 26.38 42.94 -50.25
C LEU A 16 25.17 42.64 -49.36
N PHE A 17 24.28 41.72 -49.78
CA PHE A 17 23.11 41.32 -48.97
C PHE A 17 22.92 39.82 -48.77
N PHE A 18 23.81 38.96 -49.25
CA PHE A 18 23.75 37.50 -49.00
C PHE A 18 25.13 36.93 -48.65
N ALA A 19 25.78 37.55 -47.68
CA ALA A 19 26.91 36.97 -46.95
C ALA A 19 26.58 37.03 -45.45
N LEU A 20 25.60 36.23 -45.02
CA LEU A 20 25.25 35.97 -43.61
C LEU A 20 24.21 34.84 -43.52
N PHE A 21 24.45 33.70 -44.17
CA PHE A 21 23.80 32.43 -43.81
C PHE A 21 24.79 31.31 -44.11
N ALA A 22 25.86 31.27 -43.29
CA ALA A 22 26.49 29.99 -43.02
C ALA A 22 25.45 29.19 -42.23
N SER A 23 24.98 28.11 -42.83
CA SER A 23 24.05 27.12 -42.31
C SER A 23 24.30 26.81 -40.83
N ALA A 24 23.51 27.45 -39.97
CA ALA A 24 23.19 26.89 -38.67
C ALA A 24 22.31 25.67 -38.96
N ILE A 25 22.84 24.48 -38.71
CA ILE A 25 22.05 23.26 -38.69
C ILE A 25 21.04 23.48 -37.56
N LEU A 26 19.76 23.68 -37.88
CA LEU A 26 18.68 23.50 -36.91
C LEU A 26 18.86 22.09 -36.35
N GLY A 27 18.92 21.93 -35.02
CA GLY A 27 19.08 20.62 -34.40
C GLY A 27 18.01 19.66 -34.92
N GLU A 28 18.42 18.68 -35.72
CA GLU A 28 17.57 17.55 -36.10
C GLU A 28 17.31 16.72 -34.83
N ASP A 29 16.09 16.21 -34.68
CA ASP A 29 15.76 15.29 -33.60
C ASP A 29 16.73 14.10 -33.60
N GLY A 30 17.33 13.80 -32.45
CA GLY A 30 18.30 12.70 -32.34
C GLY A 30 19.38 12.93 -31.29
N LEU A 31 20.45 12.15 -31.39
CA LEU A 31 21.61 12.25 -30.51
C LEU A 31 22.25 13.64 -30.65
N VAL A 32 22.57 14.25 -29.51
CA VAL A 32 23.36 15.49 -29.50
C VAL A 32 24.81 15.18 -29.89
N THR A 33 25.60 16.21 -30.19
CA THR A 33 26.96 15.99 -30.70
C THR A 33 27.81 15.25 -29.67
N ASN A 34 28.31 14.06 -30.03
CA ASN A 34 29.05 13.17 -29.12
C ASN A 34 28.29 12.94 -27.79
N GLY A 35 26.96 12.79 -27.86
CA GLY A 35 26.12 12.51 -26.70
C GLY A 35 26.19 11.06 -26.21
N ASP A 36 26.74 10.15 -27.02
CA ASP A 36 27.05 8.75 -26.72
C ASP A 36 28.49 8.55 -26.20
N PHE A 37 29.28 9.62 -26.13
CA PHE A 37 30.65 9.65 -25.60
C PHE A 37 31.66 8.67 -26.24
N GLU A 38 31.31 8.06 -27.37
CA GLU A 38 32.19 7.11 -28.09
C GLU A 38 33.26 7.79 -28.95
N THR A 39 33.16 9.10 -29.17
CA THR A 39 34.20 9.83 -29.90
C THR A 39 35.38 10.15 -28.96
N PRO A 40 36.60 9.65 -29.25
CA PRO A 40 37.75 9.83 -28.37
C PRO A 40 38.24 11.29 -28.33
N PRO A 41 38.80 11.75 -27.19
CA PRO A 41 39.59 12.97 -27.12
C PRO A 41 40.77 12.97 -28.11
N ALA A 42 41.32 14.14 -28.42
CA ALA A 42 42.45 14.27 -29.36
C ALA A 42 43.70 13.45 -28.96
N THR A 43 43.84 13.13 -27.67
CA THR A 43 44.92 12.31 -27.10
C THR A 43 44.62 10.80 -27.08
N GLY A 44 43.43 10.37 -27.53
CA GLY A 44 42.92 9.00 -27.40
C GLY A 44 42.33 8.71 -26.02
N PHE A 45 41.60 7.59 -25.89
CA PHE A 45 41.10 7.11 -24.59
C PHE A 45 42.27 6.74 -23.66
N PRO A 46 42.18 7.05 -22.35
CA PRO A 46 43.20 6.66 -21.37
C PRO A 46 43.44 5.14 -21.39
N LYS A 47 44.70 4.72 -21.27
CA LYS A 47 45.08 3.30 -21.15
C LYS A 47 45.38 2.98 -19.69
N ASP A 48 44.59 2.08 -19.12
CA ASP A 48 44.72 1.44 -17.79
C ASP A 48 44.42 2.33 -16.56
N GLU A 49 43.55 1.81 -15.68
CA GLU A 49 43.19 2.06 -14.25
C GLU A 49 43.77 3.27 -13.48
N ALA A 50 44.14 4.37 -14.13
CA ALA A 50 44.66 5.58 -13.50
C ALA A 50 43.59 6.68 -13.58
N LEU A 51 43.06 7.05 -12.40
CA LEU A 51 42.31 8.29 -12.20
C LEU A 51 43.12 9.47 -12.76
N VAL A 52 42.67 10.05 -13.86
CA VAL A 52 43.22 11.30 -14.36
C VAL A 52 42.50 12.42 -13.61
N GLU A 53 43.13 12.94 -12.54
CA GLU A 53 42.71 14.21 -11.95
C GLU A 53 43.09 15.35 -12.91
N GLY A 54 42.10 15.85 -13.66
CA GLY A 54 42.24 17.00 -14.54
C GLY A 54 41.20 17.00 -15.66
N ALA A 55 40.86 18.17 -16.19
CA ALA A 55 39.86 18.34 -17.24
C ALA A 55 40.18 17.49 -18.49
N THR A 56 39.58 16.31 -18.61
CA THR A 56 39.51 15.59 -19.88
C THR A 56 38.67 16.41 -20.85
N GLU A 57 39.27 16.83 -21.97
CA GLU A 57 38.55 17.46 -23.07
C GLU A 57 37.65 16.41 -23.74
N ILE A 58 36.38 16.34 -23.33
CA ILE A 58 35.37 15.52 -23.99
C ILE A 58 34.97 16.24 -25.29
N PRO A 59 35.15 15.65 -26.48
CA PRO A 59 34.83 16.32 -27.74
C PRO A 59 33.38 16.81 -27.76
N GLY A 60 33.18 18.10 -28.03
CA GLY A 60 31.86 18.72 -28.09
C GLY A 60 31.24 19.10 -26.74
N TRP A 61 31.87 18.80 -25.62
CA TRP A 61 31.35 19.08 -24.27
C TRP A 61 32.32 19.93 -23.44
N LYS A 62 31.77 20.91 -22.71
CA LYS A 62 32.50 21.69 -21.71
C LYS A 62 32.36 21.01 -20.36
N THR A 63 33.47 20.70 -19.70
CA THR A 63 33.52 20.09 -18.36
C THR A 63 33.89 21.15 -17.31
N ASN A 64 33.38 20.99 -16.10
CA ASN A 64 33.80 21.76 -14.93
C ASN A 64 33.67 20.87 -13.69
N GLY A 65 34.64 20.93 -12.77
CA GLY A 65 34.78 19.95 -11.69
C GLY A 65 35.43 18.63 -12.14
N THR A 66 35.28 17.58 -11.32
CA THR A 66 35.88 16.26 -11.55
C THR A 66 34.99 15.42 -12.47
N VAL A 67 35.33 15.34 -13.75
CA VAL A 67 34.63 14.53 -14.74
C VAL A 67 35.53 13.40 -15.20
N GLU A 68 35.04 12.17 -15.14
CA GLU A 68 35.78 10.95 -15.51
C GLU A 68 35.15 10.32 -16.75
N LEU A 69 35.97 9.92 -17.72
CA LEU A 69 35.54 9.12 -18.86
C LEU A 69 35.74 7.64 -18.50
N VAL A 70 34.64 6.91 -18.36
CA VAL A 70 34.64 5.52 -17.89
C VAL A 70 34.52 4.54 -19.04
N SER A 71 35.24 3.42 -18.98
CA SER A 71 35.15 2.34 -19.96
C SER A 71 34.30 1.17 -19.45
N SER A 72 33.64 0.47 -20.37
CA SER A 72 32.86 -0.73 -20.04
C SER A 72 33.73 -1.79 -19.34
N GLY A 73 33.29 -2.24 -18.17
CA GLY A 73 34.01 -3.21 -17.34
C GLY A 73 35.11 -2.63 -16.44
N GLN A 74 35.30 -1.30 -16.44
CA GLN A 74 36.19 -0.62 -15.50
C GLN A 74 35.75 -0.89 -14.06
N LYS A 75 36.73 -1.20 -13.19
CA LYS A 75 36.48 -1.52 -11.79
C LYS A 75 36.91 -0.37 -10.89
N GLN A 76 36.11 -0.12 -9.86
CA GLN A 76 36.45 0.76 -8.75
C GLN A 76 36.41 -0.09 -7.47
N GLY A 77 37.59 -0.50 -6.98
CA GLY A 77 37.70 -1.49 -5.91
C GLY A 77 37.14 -2.86 -6.34
N ALA A 78 36.14 -3.37 -5.62
CA ALA A 78 35.44 -4.62 -5.96
C ALA A 78 34.21 -4.42 -6.87
N MET A 79 33.84 -3.18 -7.18
CA MET A 79 32.63 -2.84 -7.93
C MET A 79 32.95 -2.66 -9.43
N ILE A 80 32.07 -3.17 -10.30
CA ILE A 80 32.12 -2.93 -11.75
C ILE A 80 31.24 -1.72 -12.05
N LEU A 81 31.78 -0.70 -12.72
CA LEU A 81 31.00 0.46 -13.16
C LEU A 81 30.12 0.07 -14.36
N ILE A 82 28.82 0.37 -14.25
CA ILE A 82 27.83 0.06 -15.27
C ILE A 82 27.85 1.18 -16.30
N VAL A 83 28.36 0.89 -17.49
CA VAL A 83 28.27 1.77 -18.66
C VAL A 83 26.92 1.48 -19.34
N PRO A 84 26.00 2.47 -19.44
CA PRO A 84 24.68 2.24 -20.04
C PRO A 84 24.75 1.66 -21.45
N ARG A 85 25.60 2.20 -22.31
CA ARG A 85 25.76 1.72 -23.69
C ARG A 85 27.17 1.92 -24.22
N GLY A 86 27.48 1.14 -25.27
CA GLY A 86 28.76 1.26 -25.96
C GLY A 86 29.95 0.81 -25.11
N ALA A 87 31.10 1.40 -25.38
CA ALA A 87 32.36 1.15 -24.69
C ALA A 87 32.71 2.25 -23.68
N HIS A 88 32.12 3.45 -23.78
CA HIS A 88 32.51 4.61 -22.98
C HIS A 88 31.30 5.41 -22.50
N ALA A 89 31.38 5.96 -21.30
CA ALA A 89 30.40 6.90 -20.75
C ALA A 89 31.09 7.95 -19.89
N VAL A 90 30.34 8.92 -19.38
CA VAL A 90 30.87 9.99 -18.53
C VAL A 90 30.35 9.84 -17.11
N ARG A 91 31.26 9.81 -16.14
CA ARG A 91 30.95 9.82 -14.72
C ARG A 91 31.24 11.19 -14.12
N LEU A 92 30.26 11.74 -13.41
CA LEU A 92 30.37 13.06 -12.79
C LEU A 92 30.72 12.92 -11.30
N GLY A 93 31.86 13.44 -10.86
CA GLY A 93 32.18 13.59 -9.44
C GLY A 93 31.32 14.66 -8.76
N ASN A 94 31.48 14.83 -7.45
CA ASN A 94 30.72 15.84 -6.69
C ASN A 94 30.92 17.25 -7.27
N ASP A 95 29.82 18.00 -7.40
CA ASP A 95 29.75 19.34 -7.99
C ASP A 95 30.28 19.45 -9.43
N ALA A 96 30.48 18.31 -10.11
CA ALA A 96 30.94 18.30 -11.49
C ALA A 96 29.78 18.54 -12.47
N GLU A 97 30.05 19.27 -13.54
CA GLU A 97 29.12 19.50 -14.63
C GLU A 97 29.72 19.19 -16.00
N ILE A 98 28.86 18.71 -16.90
CA ILE A 98 29.09 18.71 -18.35
C ILE A 98 28.04 19.58 -19.02
N SER A 99 28.45 20.31 -20.06
CA SER A 99 27.52 21.17 -20.79
C SER A 99 27.82 21.26 -22.28
N GLN A 100 26.77 21.44 -23.07
CA GLN A 100 26.84 21.62 -24.52
C GLN A 100 25.88 22.73 -24.96
N GLU A 101 26.31 23.54 -25.94
CA GLU A 101 25.46 24.55 -26.57
C GLU A 101 24.67 23.90 -27.71
N LEU A 102 23.34 24.03 -27.67
CA LEU A 102 22.42 23.50 -28.67
C LEU A 102 21.73 24.65 -29.40
N THR A 103 21.42 24.45 -30.68
CA THR A 103 20.60 25.38 -31.47
C THR A 103 19.19 24.82 -31.56
N VAL A 104 18.23 25.55 -31.03
CA VAL A 104 16.81 25.17 -30.92
C VAL A 104 15.92 26.28 -31.48
N GLU A 105 14.63 26.01 -31.66
CA GLU A 105 13.65 27.02 -32.07
C GLU A 105 13.01 27.68 -30.85
N LYS A 106 13.19 29.00 -30.68
CA LYS A 106 12.57 29.75 -29.59
C LYS A 106 11.05 29.58 -29.55
N GLY A 107 10.51 29.37 -28.35
CA GLY A 107 9.08 29.18 -28.06
C GLY A 107 8.57 27.78 -28.38
N SER A 108 9.45 26.85 -28.75
CA SER A 108 9.11 25.44 -28.91
C SER A 108 9.51 24.63 -27.67
N THR A 109 8.73 23.60 -27.37
CA THR A 109 9.05 22.62 -26.31
C THR A 109 9.95 21.52 -26.87
N TYR A 110 11.00 21.19 -26.13
CA TYR A 110 11.93 20.11 -26.44
C TYR A 110 12.00 19.13 -25.27
N SER A 111 12.19 17.84 -25.56
CA SER A 111 12.54 16.81 -24.58
C SER A 111 13.99 16.39 -24.77
N VAL A 112 14.77 16.39 -23.69
CA VAL A 112 16.08 15.74 -23.61
C VAL A 112 15.88 14.34 -23.06
N THR A 113 16.29 13.32 -23.80
CA THR A 113 16.36 11.94 -23.30
C THR A 113 17.81 11.57 -23.07
N PHE A 114 18.13 10.95 -21.94
CA PHE A 114 19.50 10.50 -21.62
C PHE A 114 19.48 9.22 -20.81
N SER A 115 20.54 8.41 -20.92
CA SER A 115 20.72 7.21 -20.11
C SER A 115 21.58 7.50 -18.88
N ALA A 116 21.20 6.96 -17.73
CA ALA A 116 21.97 7.16 -16.51
C ALA A 116 22.01 5.91 -15.63
N ALA A 117 23.19 5.62 -15.08
CA ALA A 117 23.45 4.53 -14.14
C ALA A 117 23.91 5.10 -12.79
N ARG A 118 23.56 4.39 -11.71
CA ARG A 118 24.04 4.72 -10.37
C ARG A 118 25.32 4.01 -10.05
N THR A 119 26.17 4.64 -9.23
CA THR A 119 27.42 4.04 -8.76
C THR A 119 27.39 3.64 -7.29
N CYS A 120 26.44 4.13 -6.50
CA CYS A 120 26.39 3.91 -5.06
C CYS A 120 25.04 3.40 -4.54
N ALA A 121 25.11 2.71 -3.40
CA ALA A 121 23.95 2.07 -2.75
C ALA A 121 22.90 3.08 -2.23
N GLN A 122 23.29 4.35 -2.01
CA GLN A 122 22.43 5.46 -1.59
C GLN A 122 21.82 6.22 -2.78
N LEU A 123 20.72 6.94 -2.54
CA LEU A 123 19.99 7.75 -3.54
C LEU A 123 20.91 8.76 -4.26
N GLU A 124 21.25 8.51 -5.52
CA GLU A 124 21.96 9.48 -6.38
C GLU A 124 20.95 10.30 -7.19
N SER A 125 21.27 11.57 -7.45
CA SER A 125 20.44 12.46 -8.27
C SER A 125 21.28 13.18 -9.31
N LEU A 126 20.63 13.64 -10.38
CA LEU A 126 21.25 14.36 -11.47
C LEU A 126 20.44 15.62 -11.79
N ASN A 127 21.08 16.79 -11.72
CA ASN A 127 20.43 18.04 -12.11
C ASN A 127 20.63 18.28 -13.60
N VAL A 128 19.53 18.29 -14.35
CA VAL A 128 19.52 18.57 -15.79
C VAL A 128 18.91 19.95 -16.01
N SER A 129 19.61 20.81 -16.72
CA SER A 129 19.18 22.19 -16.89
C SER A 129 19.44 22.76 -18.28
N VAL A 130 18.54 23.64 -18.67
CA VAL A 130 18.64 24.57 -19.78
C VAL A 130 18.26 25.93 -19.19
N PRO A 131 19.22 26.67 -18.61
CA PRO A 131 18.93 27.85 -17.81
C PRO A 131 18.00 28.84 -18.55
N PRO A 132 16.95 29.34 -17.87
CA PRO A 132 16.69 29.23 -16.43
C PRO A 132 15.97 27.94 -15.99
N ALA A 133 15.51 27.10 -16.92
CA ALA A 133 14.83 25.86 -16.61
C ALA A 133 15.82 24.81 -16.06
N SER A 134 15.43 24.11 -15.00
CA SER A 134 16.23 23.05 -14.39
C SER A 134 15.33 22.05 -13.70
N GLN A 135 15.75 20.80 -13.66
CA GLN A 135 15.09 19.72 -12.94
C GLN A 135 16.11 18.77 -12.35
N THR A 136 15.94 18.47 -11.07
CA THR A 136 16.68 17.40 -10.39
C THR A 136 15.94 16.09 -10.61
N ILE A 137 16.67 15.10 -11.10
CA ILE A 137 16.17 13.77 -11.46
C ILE A 137 16.78 12.76 -10.51
N ASP A 138 15.93 12.09 -9.74
CA ASP A 138 16.32 11.00 -8.86
C ASP A 138 16.60 9.74 -9.67
N LEU A 139 17.84 9.25 -9.64
CA LEU A 139 18.23 8.04 -10.36
C LEU A 139 17.80 6.80 -9.57
N GLN A 140 17.18 5.85 -10.26
CA GLN A 140 16.53 4.69 -9.63
C GLN A 140 17.14 3.39 -10.19
N THR A 141 17.48 2.46 -9.30
CA THR A 141 18.09 1.16 -9.65
C THR A 141 17.09 -0.01 -9.63
N LEU A 142 15.84 0.24 -9.24
CA LEU A 142 14.85 -0.80 -8.91
C LEU A 142 14.00 -1.24 -10.11
N TYR A 143 14.16 -0.65 -11.30
CA TYR A 143 13.26 -0.89 -12.43
C TYR A 143 13.77 -1.90 -13.44
N ASN A 144 15.07 -2.19 -13.45
CA ASN A 144 15.64 -3.22 -14.29
C ASN A 144 16.94 -3.81 -13.70
N VAL A 145 17.26 -5.04 -14.09
CA VAL A 145 18.51 -5.74 -13.73
C VAL A 145 19.77 -5.24 -14.44
N GLN A 146 19.64 -4.36 -15.44
CA GLN A 146 20.77 -3.79 -16.18
C GLN A 146 21.48 -2.69 -15.38
N GLY A 147 20.84 -2.14 -14.35
CA GLY A 147 21.43 -1.19 -13.40
C GLY A 147 21.50 0.26 -13.88
N TRP A 148 20.81 0.58 -14.97
CA TRP A 148 20.69 1.92 -15.55
C TRP A 148 19.35 2.06 -16.28
N ASP A 149 18.81 3.27 -16.42
CA ASP A 149 17.55 3.53 -17.13
C ASP A 149 17.68 4.78 -18.04
N PRO A 150 16.88 4.86 -19.12
CA PRO A 150 16.69 6.11 -19.85
C PRO A 150 15.70 7.03 -19.12
N TYR A 151 16.00 8.32 -19.06
CA TYR A 151 15.16 9.37 -18.47
C TYR A 151 14.87 10.44 -19.52
N ALA A 152 13.68 11.06 -19.45
CA ALA A 152 13.32 12.19 -20.30
C ALA A 152 12.94 13.43 -19.50
N TRP A 153 13.41 14.60 -19.92
CA TRP A 153 13.04 15.88 -19.33
C TRP A 153 12.69 16.90 -20.42
N ALA A 154 11.56 17.58 -20.27
CA ALA A 154 11.12 18.60 -21.21
C ALA A 154 11.24 20.03 -20.68
N PHE A 155 11.59 20.93 -21.61
CA PHE A 155 11.75 22.36 -21.37
C PHE A 155 11.24 23.16 -22.59
N GLU A 156 10.80 24.40 -22.35
CA GLU A 156 10.50 25.36 -23.41
C GLU A 156 11.76 26.19 -23.74
N ALA A 157 12.10 26.30 -25.02
CA ALA A 157 13.25 27.06 -25.47
C ALA A 157 12.98 28.57 -25.38
N ALA A 158 13.57 29.25 -24.38
CA ALA A 158 13.45 30.71 -24.24
C ALA A 158 14.23 31.50 -25.32
N GLU A 159 15.26 30.90 -25.90
CA GLU A 159 16.19 31.48 -26.87
C GLU A 159 16.56 30.44 -27.94
N ASP A 160 17.06 30.90 -29.10
CA ASP A 160 17.46 30.02 -30.21
C ASP A 160 18.78 29.26 -29.93
N LYS A 161 19.54 29.70 -28.92
CA LYS A 161 20.75 29.04 -28.43
C LYS A 161 20.59 28.75 -26.96
N VAL A 162 20.62 27.48 -26.61
CA VAL A 162 20.43 27.03 -25.24
C VAL A 162 21.66 26.25 -24.77
N ARG A 163 22.00 26.38 -23.49
CA ARG A 163 23.08 25.61 -22.87
C ARG A 163 22.45 24.45 -22.09
N LEU A 164 22.57 23.23 -22.60
CA LEU A 164 22.21 22.02 -21.87
C LEU A 164 23.33 21.71 -20.87
N VAL A 165 22.99 21.53 -19.60
CA VAL A 165 23.92 21.27 -18.51
C VAL A 165 23.42 20.09 -17.69
N PHE A 166 24.30 19.12 -17.48
CA PHE A 166 24.13 18.06 -16.50
C PHE A 166 25.09 18.34 -15.34
N THR A 167 24.58 18.38 -14.12
CA THR A 167 25.35 18.67 -12.93
C THR A 167 25.08 17.58 -11.90
N ASN A 168 26.14 16.95 -11.39
CA ASN A 168 26.04 16.15 -10.18
C ASN A 168 26.04 17.11 -8.98
N PRO A 169 24.94 17.26 -8.23
CA PRO A 169 24.89 18.12 -7.05
C PRO A 169 25.78 17.64 -5.89
N GLY A 170 26.40 16.47 -6.03
CA GLY A 170 27.30 15.87 -5.04
C GLY A 170 26.56 15.13 -3.93
N MET A 171 27.26 14.18 -3.32
CA MET A 171 26.83 13.43 -2.12
C MET A 171 27.84 13.69 -1.00
N GLU A 172 27.38 14.16 0.16
CA GLU A 172 28.27 14.57 1.27
C GLU A 172 29.08 13.40 1.88
N ASP A 173 28.55 12.18 1.84
CA ASP A 173 29.08 11.03 2.58
C ASP A 173 30.18 10.23 1.85
N ASP A 174 30.25 10.28 0.51
CA ASP A 174 31.30 9.59 -0.27
C ASP A 174 31.65 10.37 -1.56
N PRO A 175 32.79 11.08 -1.59
CA PRO A 175 33.23 11.84 -2.76
C PRO A 175 33.65 10.96 -3.95
N THR A 176 33.70 9.65 -3.77
CA THR A 176 34.00 8.67 -4.82
C THR A 176 32.74 8.11 -5.49
N CYS A 177 31.55 8.62 -5.13
CA CYS A 177 30.26 8.33 -5.77
C CYS A 177 29.89 9.38 -6.81
N GLY A 178 29.31 8.97 -7.94
CA GLY A 178 28.91 9.90 -9.00
C GLY A 178 28.15 9.22 -10.14
N PRO A 179 27.05 9.83 -10.63
CA PRO A 179 26.22 9.22 -11.67
C PRO A 179 27.00 9.08 -12.98
N ILE A 180 26.76 7.96 -13.67
CA ILE A 180 27.28 7.70 -15.01
C ILE A 180 26.19 8.10 -16.01
N ILE A 181 26.53 8.92 -17.00
CA ILE A 181 25.62 9.47 -18.02
C ILE A 181 26.11 9.04 -19.38
N ASP A 182 25.16 8.69 -20.23
CA ASP A 182 25.40 8.22 -21.59
C ASP A 182 24.18 8.49 -22.50
N ASP A 183 24.34 8.31 -23.81
CA ASP A 183 23.28 8.37 -24.83
C ASP A 183 22.37 9.60 -24.68
N ILE A 184 22.88 10.81 -24.92
CA ILE A 184 22.08 12.06 -24.80
C ILE A 184 21.45 12.42 -26.15
N ALA A 185 20.12 12.54 -26.18
CA ALA A 185 19.33 12.94 -27.34
C ALA A 185 18.39 14.10 -27.03
N ILE A 186 18.03 14.87 -28.05
CA ILE A 186 17.02 15.92 -27.98
C ILE A 186 15.97 15.72 -29.07
N LYS A 187 14.70 15.92 -28.74
CA LYS A 187 13.57 15.86 -29.68
C LYS A 187 12.66 17.06 -29.47
N LYS A 188 12.25 17.73 -30.55
CA LYS A 188 11.19 18.74 -30.53
C LYS A 188 9.85 18.06 -30.27
N LEU A 189 9.11 18.52 -29.26
CA LEU A 189 7.79 18.00 -28.94
C LEU A 189 6.70 18.79 -29.65
N PHE A 190 5.66 18.09 -30.10
CA PHE A 190 4.45 18.69 -30.64
C PHE A 190 3.28 18.41 -29.71
N THR A 191 2.43 19.40 -29.46
CA THR A 191 1.14 19.13 -28.80
C THR A 191 0.11 18.88 -29.90
N PRO A 192 -0.46 17.67 -30.02
CA PRO A 192 -1.44 17.37 -31.05
C PRO A 192 -2.68 18.26 -30.93
N ASP A 193 -3.24 18.67 -32.07
CA ASP A 193 -4.53 19.37 -32.08
C ASP A 193 -5.62 18.49 -31.47
N ARG A 194 -6.51 19.11 -30.71
CA ARG A 194 -7.63 18.41 -30.08
C ARG A 194 -8.56 17.79 -31.13
N PRO A 195 -8.80 16.46 -31.10
CA PRO A 195 -9.75 15.84 -32.02
C PRO A 195 -11.17 16.36 -31.76
N LYS A 196 -11.97 16.58 -32.82
CA LYS A 196 -13.32 17.19 -32.71
C LYS A 196 -14.28 16.45 -31.78
N ASP A 197 -14.10 15.13 -31.63
CA ASP A 197 -14.97 14.25 -30.86
C ASP A 197 -14.27 13.63 -29.63
N ASN A 198 -13.03 14.04 -29.33
CA ASN A 198 -12.26 13.58 -28.18
C ASN A 198 -11.85 14.77 -27.30
N ALA A 199 -12.25 14.73 -26.03
CA ALA A 199 -11.87 15.75 -25.08
C ALA A 199 -10.39 15.66 -24.65
N VAL A 200 -9.74 14.51 -24.85
CA VAL A 200 -8.35 14.18 -24.49
C VAL A 200 -7.38 14.59 -25.60
N ILE A 201 -6.26 15.18 -25.22
CA ILE A 201 -5.11 15.49 -26.08
C ILE A 201 -4.05 14.39 -25.91
N ASN A 202 -3.42 13.97 -27.01
CA ASN A 202 -2.36 12.96 -27.00
C ASN A 202 -2.74 11.68 -26.23
N GLY A 203 -3.98 11.21 -26.41
CA GLY A 203 -4.49 10.03 -25.70
C GLY A 203 -4.01 8.69 -26.27
N ASP A 204 -3.51 8.71 -27.50
CA ASP A 204 -2.84 7.60 -28.20
C ASP A 204 -1.32 7.56 -27.94
N TYR A 205 -0.80 8.53 -27.16
CA TYR A 205 0.59 8.59 -26.72
C TYR A 205 1.65 8.52 -27.82
N GLU A 206 1.30 8.77 -29.09
CA GLU A 206 2.24 8.68 -30.22
C GLU A 206 3.30 9.78 -30.19
N GLU A 207 3.00 10.88 -29.50
CA GLU A 207 3.92 12.00 -29.31
C GLU A 207 4.47 12.03 -27.87
N GLY A 208 5.79 12.03 -27.77
CA GLY A 208 6.53 11.88 -26.51
C GLY A 208 8.05 11.96 -26.74
N PRO A 209 8.87 11.56 -25.75
CA PRO A 209 10.32 11.75 -25.78
C PRO A 209 11.02 10.92 -26.87
N TRP A 210 12.31 11.19 -27.09
CA TRP A 210 13.13 10.39 -27.99
C TRP A 210 13.25 8.95 -27.47
N MET A 211 13.11 7.98 -28.37
CA MET A 211 13.31 6.55 -28.07
C MET A 211 14.62 6.09 -28.69
N PHE A 212 15.55 5.58 -27.87
CA PHE A 212 16.79 5.02 -28.37
C PHE A 212 16.52 3.74 -29.17
N ALA A 213 16.95 3.72 -30.42
CA ALA A 213 16.86 2.52 -31.24
C ALA A 213 17.69 1.39 -30.60
N ASN A 214 17.13 0.18 -30.53
CA ASN A 214 17.75 -1.04 -29.97
C ASN A 214 17.93 -1.05 -28.44
N VAL A 215 17.11 -0.30 -27.68
CA VAL A 215 17.10 -0.33 -26.20
C VAL A 215 15.74 -0.83 -25.70
N SER A 216 15.72 -1.99 -25.07
CA SER A 216 14.49 -2.66 -24.60
C SER A 216 14.09 -2.27 -23.17
N LEU A 217 14.27 -1.02 -22.75
CA LEU A 217 13.98 -0.55 -21.38
C LEU A 217 12.83 0.46 -21.28
N GLY A 218 12.37 1.03 -22.41
CA GLY A 218 11.46 2.19 -22.38
C GLY A 218 12.14 3.44 -21.82
N VAL A 219 11.42 4.55 -21.70
CA VAL A 219 11.94 5.82 -21.15
C VAL A 219 11.16 6.20 -19.91
N LEU A 220 11.83 6.35 -18.77
CA LEU A 220 11.22 6.80 -17.53
C LEU A 220 10.90 8.29 -17.61
N LEU A 221 9.70 8.64 -17.19
CA LEU A 221 9.21 10.01 -17.13
C LEU A 221 9.28 10.51 -15.68
N PRO A 222 10.20 11.44 -15.34
CA PRO A 222 10.25 12.11 -14.06
C PRO A 222 8.99 12.95 -13.82
N THR A 223 8.78 13.37 -12.56
CA THR A 223 7.64 14.21 -12.20
C THR A 223 7.61 15.49 -12.99
N LYS A 224 6.45 15.81 -13.55
CA LYS A 224 6.19 17.11 -14.14
C LYS A 224 4.76 17.50 -13.88
N LEU A 225 4.58 18.49 -13.01
CA LEU A 225 3.28 19.05 -12.62
C LEU A 225 2.77 20.11 -13.61
N ASP A 226 3.59 20.48 -14.59
CA ASP A 226 3.25 21.43 -15.65
C ASP A 226 2.96 20.67 -16.95
N GLU A 227 1.71 20.75 -17.41
CA GLU A 227 1.19 20.10 -18.61
C GLU A 227 1.85 20.64 -19.89
N GLU A 228 2.26 21.91 -19.89
CA GLU A 228 2.83 22.59 -21.07
C GLU A 228 4.29 22.21 -21.33
N THR A 229 5.01 21.82 -20.27
CA THR A 229 6.43 21.49 -20.33
C THR A 229 6.73 20.04 -19.89
N SER A 230 5.75 19.16 -20.08
CA SER A 230 5.86 17.71 -19.87
C SER A 230 6.51 17.00 -21.05
N SER A 231 7.31 15.96 -20.76
CA SER A 231 7.85 15.06 -21.79
C SER A 231 6.76 14.20 -22.46
N LEU A 232 5.55 14.18 -21.88
CA LEU A 232 4.36 13.60 -22.46
C LEU A 232 3.35 14.74 -22.72
N PRO A 233 3.32 15.33 -23.92
CA PRO A 233 2.51 16.52 -24.20
C PRO A 233 1.04 16.33 -23.83
N GLY A 234 0.48 17.30 -23.09
CA GLY A 234 -0.91 17.23 -22.60
C GLY A 234 -1.11 16.32 -21.39
N TRP A 235 -0.06 15.70 -20.83
CA TRP A 235 -0.17 14.85 -19.66
C TRP A 235 0.78 15.28 -18.56
N ILE A 236 0.25 15.33 -17.35
CA ILE A 236 0.97 15.55 -16.11
C ILE A 236 1.46 14.20 -15.58
N VAL A 237 2.72 14.13 -15.18
CA VAL A 237 3.29 12.99 -14.45
C VAL A 237 3.41 13.42 -13.00
N GLU A 238 2.52 12.92 -12.14
CA GLU A 238 2.31 13.46 -10.78
C GLU A 238 3.22 12.82 -9.72
N SER A 239 4.11 11.95 -10.11
CA SER A 239 5.00 11.27 -9.18
C SER A 239 6.39 11.11 -9.74
N ASN A 240 7.36 10.96 -8.85
CA ASN A 240 8.76 10.72 -9.19
C ASN A 240 9.07 9.24 -9.30
N ARG A 241 8.06 8.38 -9.34
CA ARG A 241 8.23 6.94 -9.51
C ARG A 241 7.43 6.42 -10.72
N ALA A 242 8.18 5.85 -11.66
CA ALA A 242 7.81 4.72 -12.51
C ALA A 242 6.59 4.83 -13.44
N VAL A 243 6.50 5.93 -14.19
CA VAL A 243 5.79 5.96 -15.47
C VAL A 243 6.82 5.72 -16.57
N ARG A 244 6.61 4.69 -17.40
CA ARG A 244 7.51 4.33 -18.49
C ARG A 244 6.82 4.52 -19.83
N TYR A 245 7.43 5.32 -20.69
CA TYR A 245 7.05 5.48 -22.08
C TYR A 245 7.68 4.34 -22.90
N ILE A 246 6.85 3.49 -23.50
CA ILE A 246 7.28 2.27 -24.20
C ILE A 246 6.95 2.32 -25.69
N ASP A 247 7.53 1.39 -26.44
CA ASP A 247 7.21 1.25 -27.86
C ASP A 247 7.02 -0.15 -28.41
N SER A 248 6.34 -0.22 -29.55
CA SER A 248 6.00 -1.45 -30.27
C SER A 248 7.20 -2.21 -30.84
N TYR A 249 8.39 -1.59 -30.90
CA TYR A 249 9.59 -2.29 -31.34
C TYR A 249 10.10 -3.27 -30.29
N HIS A 250 9.87 -2.98 -29.01
CA HIS A 250 10.39 -3.76 -27.89
C HIS A 250 9.30 -4.35 -26.99
N TYR A 251 8.07 -3.81 -27.04
CA TYR A 251 6.96 -4.18 -26.17
C TYR A 251 5.66 -4.39 -26.94
N SER A 252 4.74 -5.14 -26.35
CA SER A 252 3.35 -5.18 -26.82
C SER A 252 2.67 -3.86 -26.44
N VAL A 253 2.19 -3.13 -27.45
CA VAL A 253 1.41 -1.90 -27.27
C VAL A 253 -0.02 -2.15 -27.74
N PRO A 254 -1.06 -1.69 -27.03
CA PRO A 254 -2.44 -1.95 -27.41
C PRO A 254 -2.79 -1.45 -28.82
N GLN A 255 -2.42 -0.21 -29.16
CA GLN A 255 -2.59 0.38 -30.47
C GLN A 255 -1.35 1.21 -30.84
N GLY A 256 -1.24 1.61 -32.10
CA GLY A 256 -0.16 2.51 -32.53
C GLY A 256 1.26 1.94 -32.40
N LYS A 257 2.21 2.80 -32.09
CA LYS A 257 3.63 2.50 -31.88
C LYS A 257 4.09 2.79 -30.46
N ARG A 258 3.33 3.54 -29.66
CA ARG A 258 3.74 4.04 -28.35
C ARG A 258 2.61 3.83 -27.33
N ALA A 259 2.98 3.67 -26.07
CA ALA A 259 2.03 3.53 -24.97
C ALA A 259 2.69 3.89 -23.63
N ILE A 260 1.88 3.93 -22.57
CA ILE A 260 2.37 4.16 -21.19
C ILE A 260 2.25 2.87 -20.37
N GLU A 261 3.36 2.46 -19.75
CA GLU A 261 3.38 1.40 -18.73
C GLU A 261 3.50 2.02 -17.33
N LEU A 262 2.63 1.58 -16.41
CA LEU A 262 2.54 2.11 -15.04
C LEU A 262 3.21 1.14 -14.02
N LEU A 263 4.49 1.33 -13.71
CA LEU A 263 5.31 0.31 -13.03
C LEU A 263 5.16 0.24 -11.49
N SER A 264 4.86 1.36 -10.83
CA SER A 264 4.98 1.49 -9.35
C SER A 264 3.65 1.69 -8.63
N GLY A 265 2.65 0.87 -8.89
CA GLY A 265 1.40 0.92 -8.11
C GLY A 265 0.79 2.34 -8.04
N LYS A 266 0.39 2.76 -6.83
CA LYS A 266 -0.17 4.11 -6.55
C LYS A 266 0.84 5.25 -6.66
N GLU A 267 2.11 4.92 -6.85
CA GLU A 267 3.20 5.89 -7.00
C GLU A 267 3.48 6.22 -8.47
N GLY A 268 2.82 5.61 -9.46
CA GLY A 268 2.97 5.98 -10.88
C GLY A 268 1.65 6.52 -11.44
N ILE A 269 1.43 7.84 -11.35
CA ILE A 269 0.18 8.48 -11.77
C ILE A 269 0.43 9.40 -12.97
N ILE A 270 -0.36 9.20 -14.03
CA ILE A 270 -0.51 10.17 -15.12
C ILE A 270 -1.90 10.81 -15.03
N SER A 271 -1.99 12.11 -15.34
CA SER A 271 -3.26 12.82 -15.37
C SER A 271 -3.34 13.89 -16.46
N GLN A 272 -4.55 14.25 -16.85
CA GLN A 272 -4.80 15.36 -17.78
C GLN A 272 -6.07 16.12 -17.36
N MET A 273 -6.06 17.43 -17.55
CA MET A 273 -7.23 18.27 -17.36
C MET A 273 -8.01 18.42 -18.68
N VAL A 274 -9.05 17.62 -18.88
CA VAL A 274 -9.84 17.66 -20.13
C VAL A 274 -10.98 18.67 -20.05
N GLU A 275 -11.23 19.43 -21.12
CA GLU A 275 -12.38 20.34 -21.14
C GLU A 275 -13.69 19.57 -21.35
N THR A 276 -14.66 19.84 -20.49
CA THR A 276 -15.96 19.17 -20.44
C THR A 276 -17.09 20.20 -20.32
N THR A 277 -18.33 19.76 -20.47
CA THR A 277 -19.50 20.62 -20.24
C THR A 277 -20.19 20.17 -18.94
N PRO A 278 -20.39 21.05 -17.95
CA PRO A 278 -21.10 20.70 -16.72
C PRO A 278 -22.46 20.05 -17.00
N ASN A 279 -22.80 19.02 -16.22
CA ASN A 279 -24.02 18.23 -16.29
C ASN A 279 -24.23 17.45 -17.60
N LYS A 280 -23.21 17.37 -18.47
CA LYS A 280 -23.26 16.53 -19.66
C LYS A 280 -22.62 15.17 -19.35
N PRO A 281 -23.24 14.04 -19.78
CA PRO A 281 -22.64 12.72 -19.64
C PRO A 281 -21.53 12.52 -20.67
N TYR A 282 -20.45 11.90 -20.23
CA TYR A 282 -19.29 11.50 -21.01
C TYR A 282 -19.00 10.02 -20.77
N THR A 283 -18.42 9.40 -21.79
CA THR A 283 -17.81 8.08 -21.67
C THR A 283 -16.32 8.23 -21.96
N MET A 284 -15.49 7.90 -20.98
CA MET A 284 -14.05 7.75 -21.15
C MET A 284 -13.75 6.31 -21.55
N SER A 285 -13.18 6.09 -22.72
CA SER A 285 -12.73 4.79 -23.22
C SER A 285 -11.22 4.76 -23.32
N PHE A 286 -10.59 3.63 -23.02
CA PHE A 286 -9.15 3.43 -23.19
C PHE A 286 -8.84 1.95 -23.41
N ALA A 287 -7.69 1.67 -24.00
CA ALA A 287 -7.14 0.33 -24.13
C ALA A 287 -6.25 0.01 -22.92
N LEU A 288 -6.46 -1.17 -22.33
CA LEU A 288 -5.71 -1.69 -21.20
C LEU A 288 -5.07 -3.01 -21.59
N GLY A 289 -3.75 -3.12 -21.51
CA GLY A 289 -3.00 -4.30 -21.91
C GLY A 289 -1.82 -4.63 -21.00
N HIS A 290 -0.92 -5.48 -21.50
CA HIS A 290 0.35 -5.81 -20.88
C HIS A 290 1.48 -5.64 -21.91
N ALA A 291 2.68 -5.33 -21.45
CA ALA A 291 3.81 -5.01 -22.33
C ALA A 291 4.50 -6.26 -22.95
N GLU A 292 4.00 -7.48 -22.72
CA GLU A 292 4.69 -8.76 -22.98
C GLU A 292 6.08 -8.89 -22.34
N ASP A 293 6.35 -8.07 -21.34
CA ASP A 293 7.62 -7.97 -20.64
C ASP A 293 7.72 -8.97 -19.46
N LYS A 294 6.88 -10.01 -19.49
CA LYS A 294 6.75 -11.05 -18.46
C LYS A 294 6.31 -10.52 -17.09
N CYS A 295 5.55 -9.42 -17.08
CA CYS A 295 5.00 -8.88 -15.84
C CYS A 295 4.08 -9.86 -15.10
N LYS A 296 4.26 -9.96 -13.77
CA LYS A 296 3.46 -10.82 -12.91
C LYS A 296 2.01 -10.33 -12.86
N GLN A 297 1.08 -11.25 -13.16
CA GLN A 297 -0.36 -11.03 -12.99
C GLN A 297 -0.76 -11.15 -11.50
N PRO A 298 -1.81 -10.45 -11.03
CA PRO A 298 -2.78 -9.67 -11.81
C PRO A 298 -2.30 -8.26 -12.18
N LEU A 299 -2.68 -7.80 -13.37
CA LEU A 299 -2.60 -6.40 -13.77
C LEU A 299 -3.95 -5.71 -13.59
N ALA A 300 -3.97 -4.52 -13.01
CA ALA A 300 -5.18 -3.72 -12.88
C ALA A 300 -4.82 -2.24 -12.81
N ILE A 301 -5.67 -1.40 -13.35
CA ILE A 301 -5.55 0.06 -13.22
C ILE A 301 -6.72 0.64 -12.43
N MET A 302 -6.43 1.72 -11.73
CA MET A 302 -7.45 2.62 -11.23
C MET A 302 -7.58 3.78 -12.22
N ALA A 303 -8.76 3.93 -12.81
CA ALA A 303 -9.10 5.01 -13.73
C ALA A 303 -10.01 6.03 -13.05
N PHE A 304 -9.70 7.32 -13.18
CA PHE A 304 -10.48 8.43 -12.63
C PHE A 304 -10.99 9.35 -13.71
N ALA A 305 -12.19 9.87 -13.53
CA ALA A 305 -12.75 10.98 -14.27
C ALA A 305 -13.57 11.87 -13.32
N GLY A 306 -12.95 12.94 -12.81
CA GLY A 306 -13.53 13.80 -11.78
C GLY A 306 -13.68 13.05 -10.46
N ASP A 307 -14.93 12.91 -9.99
CA ASP A 307 -15.28 12.15 -8.78
C ASP A 307 -15.64 10.69 -9.06
N GLN A 308 -15.64 10.27 -10.33
CA GLN A 308 -15.87 8.88 -10.71
C GLN A 308 -14.55 8.13 -10.79
N ALA A 309 -14.53 6.93 -10.21
CA ALA A 309 -13.34 6.13 -10.06
C ALA A 309 -13.70 4.66 -10.27
N GLN A 310 -12.90 3.92 -11.05
CA GLN A 310 -13.15 2.51 -11.31
C GLN A 310 -11.85 1.72 -11.31
N ASN A 311 -11.84 0.64 -10.54
CA ASN A 311 -10.80 -0.37 -10.59
C ASN A 311 -11.13 -1.35 -11.72
N ILE A 312 -10.23 -1.48 -12.69
CA ILE A 312 -10.42 -2.30 -13.88
C ILE A 312 -9.27 -3.29 -13.95
N HIS A 313 -9.60 -4.56 -13.72
CA HIS A 313 -8.65 -5.67 -13.86
C HIS A 313 -8.47 -6.01 -15.34
N TYR A 314 -7.21 -6.19 -15.73
CA TYR A 314 -6.87 -6.75 -17.02
C TYR A 314 -7.03 -8.27 -16.97
N THR A 315 -7.85 -8.80 -17.88
CA THR A 315 -8.02 -10.24 -18.08
C THR A 315 -7.55 -10.56 -19.49
N PRO A 316 -6.49 -11.36 -19.66
CA PRO A 316 -6.00 -11.72 -20.99
C PRO A 316 -7.08 -12.49 -21.76
N ASP A 317 -7.45 -12.00 -22.94
CA ASP A 317 -8.32 -12.73 -23.86
C ASP A 317 -7.44 -13.52 -24.84
N SER A 318 -7.87 -14.71 -25.27
CA SER A 318 -7.00 -15.62 -26.05
C SER A 318 -6.59 -15.09 -27.42
N ASN A 319 -7.21 -14.01 -27.89
CA ASN A 319 -7.02 -13.42 -29.22
C ASN A 319 -6.54 -11.94 -29.20
N SER A 320 -6.28 -11.33 -28.04
CA SER A 320 -5.90 -9.91 -27.95
C SER A 320 -4.94 -9.63 -26.79
N THR A 321 -3.90 -8.83 -27.04
CA THR A 321 -2.91 -8.37 -26.04
C THR A 321 -3.44 -7.24 -25.16
N PHE A 322 -4.62 -6.73 -25.46
CA PHE A 322 -5.30 -5.67 -24.72
C PHE A 322 -6.83 -5.86 -24.69
N GLN A 323 -7.49 -5.19 -23.75
CA GLN A 323 -8.94 -5.09 -23.66
C GLN A 323 -9.37 -3.62 -23.70
N LEU A 324 -10.54 -3.35 -24.27
CA LEU A 324 -11.14 -2.02 -24.22
C LEU A 324 -11.93 -1.86 -22.93
N ALA A 325 -11.68 -0.76 -22.21
CA ALA A 325 -12.35 -0.43 -20.97
C ALA A 325 -13.01 0.95 -21.06
N ASN A 326 -14.15 1.10 -20.37
CA ASN A 326 -14.96 2.32 -20.41
C ASN A 326 -15.37 2.74 -18.99
N LEU A 327 -15.23 4.04 -18.69
CA LEU A 327 -15.70 4.71 -17.49
C LEU A 327 -16.73 5.79 -17.87
N ASN A 328 -17.96 5.63 -17.42
CA ASN A 328 -19.00 6.64 -17.63
C ASN A 328 -18.97 7.66 -16.48
N PHE A 329 -19.00 8.94 -16.81
CA PHE A 329 -19.04 10.01 -15.82
C PHE A 329 -19.89 11.19 -16.29
N THR A 330 -20.42 11.95 -15.34
CA THR A 330 -21.10 13.22 -15.62
C THR A 330 -20.18 14.34 -15.20
N ALA A 331 -19.79 15.21 -16.13
CA ALA A 331 -18.88 16.29 -15.82
C ALA A 331 -19.54 17.28 -14.86
N LYS A 332 -18.87 17.63 -13.76
CA LYS A 332 -19.37 18.62 -12.78
C LYS A 332 -18.92 20.04 -13.08
N ALA A 333 -17.86 20.19 -13.88
CA ALA A 333 -17.23 21.45 -14.20
C ALA A 333 -16.87 21.54 -15.69
N GLU A 334 -16.46 22.74 -16.12
CA GLU A 334 -15.99 22.99 -17.49
C GLU A 334 -14.66 22.29 -17.81
N ARG A 335 -13.97 21.77 -16.78
CA ARG A 335 -12.81 20.90 -16.91
C ARG A 335 -12.93 19.74 -15.93
N THR A 336 -12.58 18.55 -16.37
CA THR A 336 -12.59 17.33 -15.56
C THR A 336 -11.18 16.73 -15.58
N ARG A 337 -10.62 16.41 -14.40
CA ARG A 337 -9.36 15.68 -14.32
C ARG A 337 -9.60 14.22 -14.66
N ILE A 338 -8.83 13.67 -15.59
CA ILE A 338 -8.74 12.23 -15.81
C ILE A 338 -7.37 11.74 -15.33
N ALA A 339 -7.30 10.55 -14.74
CA ALA A 339 -6.04 10.00 -14.24
C ALA A 339 -6.00 8.48 -14.23
N PHE A 340 -4.80 7.93 -14.31
CA PHE A 340 -4.54 6.50 -14.28
C PHE A 340 -3.36 6.20 -13.35
N TYR A 341 -3.50 5.13 -12.57
CA TYR A 341 -2.38 4.53 -11.84
C TYR A 341 -2.55 3.00 -11.75
N SER A 342 -1.44 2.27 -11.53
CA SER A 342 -1.50 0.81 -11.35
C SER A 342 -2.00 0.44 -9.94
N VAL A 343 -2.91 -0.51 -9.83
CA VAL A 343 -3.40 -0.96 -8.50
C VAL A 343 -2.32 -1.72 -7.73
N TYR A 344 -1.42 -2.40 -8.45
CA TYR A 344 -0.43 -3.32 -7.89
C TYR A 344 1.01 -2.85 -8.17
N TYR A 345 1.91 -3.23 -7.27
CA TYR A 345 3.35 -3.24 -7.52
C TYR A 345 3.71 -4.59 -8.10
N ASN A 346 3.83 -4.65 -9.42
CA ASN A 346 4.17 -5.89 -10.10
C ASN A 346 5.64 -5.90 -10.47
N THR A 347 6.23 -7.09 -10.40
CA THR A 347 7.59 -7.35 -10.85
C THR A 347 7.55 -8.33 -12.00
N ARG A 348 8.60 -8.30 -12.82
CA ARG A 348 8.78 -9.26 -13.89
C ARG A 348 9.01 -10.64 -13.28
N THR A 349 8.40 -11.65 -13.88
CA THR A 349 8.53 -13.05 -13.43
C THR A 349 9.91 -13.62 -13.69
N ASP A 350 10.75 -12.91 -14.44
CA ASP A 350 11.94 -13.46 -15.06
C ASP A 350 13.24 -13.04 -14.37
N ASP A 351 13.23 -11.94 -13.64
CA ASP A 351 14.28 -11.56 -12.68
C ASP A 351 13.75 -11.34 -11.25
N MET A 352 12.42 -11.32 -11.07
CA MET A 352 11.74 -11.15 -9.78
C MET A 352 12.03 -9.81 -9.07
N SER A 353 12.75 -8.90 -9.72
CA SER A 353 13.21 -7.64 -9.13
C SER A 353 12.81 -6.42 -9.92
N SER A 354 12.76 -6.52 -11.26
CA SER A 354 12.44 -5.41 -12.14
C SER A 354 10.95 -5.13 -12.09
N LEU A 355 10.56 -3.87 -11.84
CA LEU A 355 9.14 -3.50 -11.82
C LEU A 355 8.57 -3.40 -13.24
N CYS A 356 7.29 -3.71 -13.32
CA CYS A 356 6.49 -3.74 -14.54
C CYS A 356 5.03 -3.45 -14.18
N GLY A 357 4.19 -3.20 -15.18
CA GLY A 357 2.80 -2.87 -14.89
C GLY A 357 1.82 -2.98 -16.04
N PRO A 358 0.56 -2.59 -15.81
CA PRO A 358 -0.43 -2.47 -16.86
C PRO A 358 -0.03 -1.39 -17.88
N VAL A 359 -0.37 -1.65 -19.14
CA VAL A 359 -0.16 -0.71 -20.26
C VAL A 359 -1.47 -0.01 -20.58
N VAL A 360 -1.46 1.32 -20.67
CA VAL A 360 -2.60 2.18 -21.01
C VAL A 360 -2.34 2.88 -22.34
N ASP A 361 -3.36 2.90 -23.19
CA ASP A 361 -3.30 3.51 -24.53
C ASP A 361 -4.70 3.93 -25.04
N ASP A 362 -4.78 4.69 -26.14
CA ASP A 362 -5.97 5.14 -26.86
C ASP A 362 -7.06 5.75 -25.95
N VAL A 363 -6.67 6.66 -25.06
CA VAL A 363 -7.58 7.34 -24.14
C VAL A 363 -8.44 8.36 -24.88
N ARG A 364 -9.77 8.15 -24.81
CA ARG A 364 -10.76 9.05 -25.41
C ARG A 364 -11.85 9.40 -24.41
N SER A 365 -12.35 10.61 -24.48
CA SER A 365 -13.51 11.05 -23.69
C SER A 365 -14.49 11.79 -24.59
N SER A 366 -15.65 11.20 -24.84
CA SER A 366 -16.65 11.74 -25.76
C SER A 366 -17.99 11.99 -25.06
N GLY A 367 -18.58 13.16 -25.31
CA GLY A 367 -19.83 13.60 -24.66
C GLY A 367 -21.04 13.30 -25.54
N GLY A 368 -21.95 12.45 -25.08
CA GLY A 368 -23.01 11.82 -25.88
C GLY A 368 -23.75 12.75 -26.85
N ARG A 369 -23.50 12.57 -28.15
CA ARG A 369 -24.51 12.77 -29.21
C ARG A 369 -24.95 11.38 -29.67
N LYS A 370 -26.26 11.15 -29.79
CA LYS A 370 -26.77 10.06 -30.62
C LYS A 370 -26.30 10.32 -32.06
N SER A 371 -25.32 9.58 -32.53
CA SER A 371 -25.12 9.36 -33.96
C SER A 371 -24.56 7.96 -34.19
N SER A 372 -25.43 7.14 -34.80
CA SER A 372 -25.15 6.07 -35.76
C SER A 372 -23.94 5.17 -35.53
N LEU A 373 -24.24 3.88 -35.37
CA LEU A 373 -23.41 2.77 -35.82
C LEU A 373 -22.54 3.16 -37.03
N CYS A 374 -21.22 3.15 -36.84
CA CYS A 374 -20.29 2.75 -37.87
C CYS A 374 -19.63 1.46 -37.38
N ALA A 375 -20.31 0.36 -37.68
CA ALA A 375 -19.64 -0.92 -37.79
C ALA A 375 -18.57 -0.79 -38.87
N VAL A 376 -17.30 -0.93 -38.50
CA VAL A 376 -16.27 -1.35 -39.44
C VAL A 376 -16.30 -2.89 -39.42
N TYR A 377 -17.15 -3.47 -40.26
CA TYR A 377 -17.02 -4.87 -40.66
C TYR A 377 -16.39 -4.90 -42.06
N ASN A 378 -15.24 -5.55 -42.18
CA ASN A 378 -14.79 -6.41 -43.29
C ASN A 378 -13.25 -6.57 -43.25
N LEU A 379 -12.61 -7.74 -43.37
CA LEU A 379 -13.03 -9.06 -43.88
C LEU A 379 -12.06 -10.13 -43.32
N ASN A 380 -12.58 -11.24 -42.77
CA ASN A 380 -12.50 -12.53 -43.45
C ASN A 380 -13.31 -13.64 -42.74
N ARG A 381 -14.44 -13.94 -43.38
CA ARG A 381 -15.13 -15.22 -43.63
C ARG A 381 -15.23 -16.32 -42.55
N SER A 382 -16.50 -16.74 -42.45
CA SER A 382 -17.09 -18.05 -42.13
C SER A 382 -17.06 -18.50 -40.67
N GLY A 383 -18.18 -18.79 -40.00
CA GLY A 383 -19.58 -18.82 -40.42
C GLY A 383 -20.44 -19.49 -39.34
N HIS A 384 -21.71 -19.05 -39.26
CA HIS A 384 -22.87 -19.67 -38.58
C HIS A 384 -22.89 -19.54 -37.04
N VAL A 385 -23.69 -18.63 -36.43
CA VAL A 385 -25.16 -18.51 -36.37
C VAL A 385 -25.78 -19.67 -35.59
N ASP A 386 -26.16 -19.49 -34.31
CA ASP A 386 -27.53 -19.05 -33.97
C ASP A 386 -27.81 -18.88 -32.45
N ASN A 387 -28.66 -17.87 -32.19
CA ASN A 387 -29.68 -17.72 -31.15
C ASN A 387 -29.33 -17.43 -29.68
N ALA A 388 -29.44 -16.13 -29.37
CA ALA A 388 -29.87 -15.59 -28.09
C ALA A 388 -31.34 -15.95 -27.77
N VAL A 389 -31.66 -16.14 -26.49
CA VAL A 389 -32.97 -15.77 -25.91
C VAL A 389 -32.77 -15.23 -24.50
N ILE A 390 -33.24 -14.00 -24.32
CA ILE A 390 -33.44 -13.27 -23.08
C ILE A 390 -34.77 -13.73 -22.48
N ASN A 391 -34.84 -13.89 -21.15
CA ASN A 391 -36.03 -13.55 -20.36
C ASN A 391 -35.59 -13.25 -18.93
N GLY A 392 -35.83 -12.01 -18.50
CA GLY A 392 -35.87 -11.65 -17.09
C GLY A 392 -37.26 -11.90 -16.50
N ASP A 393 -37.35 -11.87 -15.18
CA ASP A 393 -38.37 -11.16 -14.40
C ASP A 393 -38.02 -11.19 -12.90
N TYR A 394 -37.85 -10.01 -12.30
CA TYR A 394 -38.50 -9.43 -11.10
C TYR A 394 -39.18 -10.41 -10.09
N GLU A 395 -39.13 -10.31 -8.75
CA GLU A 395 -39.27 -9.16 -7.84
C GLU A 395 -38.96 -9.53 -6.35
N GLU A 396 -38.45 -8.53 -5.60
CA GLU A 396 -38.61 -8.18 -4.17
C GLU A 396 -38.14 -9.07 -2.96
N GLY A 397 -37.32 -8.45 -2.08
CA GLY A 397 -36.97 -8.86 -0.70
C GLY A 397 -38.06 -8.50 0.35
N PRO A 398 -37.78 -8.23 1.67
CA PRO A 398 -36.49 -7.80 2.26
C PRO A 398 -36.18 -8.16 3.76
N TRP A 399 -34.96 -7.82 4.21
CA TRP A 399 -34.35 -7.69 5.57
C TRP A 399 -34.12 -8.91 6.50
N MET A 400 -32.84 -9.24 6.74
CA MET A 400 -32.25 -9.36 8.10
C MET A 400 -30.71 -9.46 8.07
N PHE A 401 -30.09 -8.84 9.08
CA PHE A 401 -28.66 -8.63 9.29
C PHE A 401 -27.88 -9.87 9.77
N ALA A 402 -26.58 -9.86 9.43
CA ALA A 402 -25.42 -10.31 10.21
C ALA A 402 -25.26 -11.81 10.54
N ASN A 403 -24.33 -12.47 9.83
CA ASN A 403 -23.20 -13.19 10.44
C ASN A 403 -22.20 -13.60 9.33
N VAL A 404 -21.06 -12.91 9.25
CA VAL A 404 -19.83 -13.42 8.62
C VAL A 404 -18.68 -13.11 9.56
N SER A 405 -18.47 -14.03 10.50
CA SER A 405 -17.20 -14.32 11.19
C SER A 405 -16.70 -15.61 10.53
N LEU A 406 -15.49 -15.77 10.00
CA LEU A 406 -14.13 -15.32 10.37
C LEU A 406 -13.32 -14.88 9.12
N GLY A 407 -12.23 -14.11 9.15
CA GLY A 407 -11.19 -13.83 10.15
C GLY A 407 -9.85 -14.19 9.50
N VAL A 408 -9.19 -13.29 8.75
CA VAL A 408 -8.24 -12.24 9.18
C VAL A 408 -7.20 -12.73 10.20
N LEU A 409 -6.04 -13.15 9.68
CA LEU A 409 -4.77 -13.10 10.39
C LEU A 409 -3.77 -12.29 9.55
N LEU A 410 -3.29 -11.21 10.16
CA LEU A 410 -1.94 -10.69 9.94
C LEU A 410 -0.93 -11.79 10.29
N PRO A 411 0.26 -11.76 9.70
CA PRO A 411 1.39 -11.40 10.56
C PRO A 411 2.28 -10.35 9.90
N THR A 412 2.56 -9.28 10.63
CA THR A 412 3.79 -8.53 10.43
C THR A 412 4.95 -9.30 11.07
N LYS A 413 5.90 -9.67 10.21
CA LYS A 413 7.36 -9.74 10.38
C LYS A 413 8.03 -10.75 11.35
N LEU A 414 8.89 -11.53 10.67
CA LEU A 414 10.30 -11.87 10.97
C LEU A 414 10.59 -12.81 12.14
N ASP A 415 11.07 -14.00 11.74
CA ASP A 415 12.12 -14.74 12.44
C ASP A 415 13.32 -13.82 12.73
N GLU A 416 13.81 -13.85 13.97
CA GLU A 416 15.19 -13.49 14.29
C GLU A 416 15.92 -14.69 14.91
N GLU A 417 16.98 -15.08 14.20
CA GLU A 417 18.23 -15.70 14.65
C GLU A 417 18.38 -17.22 14.88
N THR A 418 19.28 -17.81 14.08
CA THR A 418 20.52 -18.45 14.58
C THR A 418 21.66 -17.95 13.66
N SER A 419 22.87 -17.52 14.04
CA SER A 419 23.70 -17.75 15.22
C SER A 419 24.87 -16.75 15.32
N SER A 420 25.22 -16.36 16.56
CA SER A 420 26.55 -15.97 17.11
C SER A 420 27.30 -14.69 16.68
N LEU A 421 27.10 -13.60 17.48
CA LEU A 421 28.05 -12.62 18.10
C LEU A 421 29.19 -11.94 17.29
N PRO A 422 29.63 -10.68 17.60
CA PRO A 422 28.97 -9.56 18.30
C PRO A 422 29.13 -8.15 17.62
N GLY A 423 28.14 -7.26 17.81
CA GLY A 423 28.38 -5.82 18.04
C GLY A 423 27.73 -4.77 17.10
N TRP A 424 26.83 -3.97 17.69
CA TRP A 424 26.38 -2.59 17.37
C TRP A 424 25.04 -2.39 16.64
N ILE A 425 24.29 -1.40 17.15
CA ILE A 425 22.84 -1.09 17.03
C ILE A 425 22.59 -0.02 15.95
N VAL A 426 21.53 -0.15 15.12
CA VAL A 426 20.73 0.97 14.56
C VAL A 426 19.27 0.51 14.29
N GLU A 427 18.28 1.28 14.78
CA GLU A 427 16.82 1.10 14.64
C GLU A 427 16.24 1.82 13.39
N SER A 428 15.19 1.27 12.74
CA SER A 428 13.86 1.92 12.52
C SER A 428 12.94 1.27 11.46
N ASN A 429 11.63 1.43 11.71
CA ASN A 429 10.40 0.83 11.13
C ASN A 429 9.97 1.43 9.76
N SER A 430 9.01 0.90 8.98
CA SER A 430 7.55 1.08 9.20
C SER A 430 6.67 0.39 8.14
N ALA A 431 5.45 -0.01 8.55
CA ALA A 431 4.43 -0.72 7.78
C ALA A 431 3.16 0.13 7.53
N VAL A 432 2.36 -0.29 6.54
CA VAL A 432 1.10 0.30 6.03
C VAL A 432 -0.14 -0.27 6.76
N ARG A 433 -1.21 0.53 6.92
CA ARG A 433 -2.61 0.05 6.82
C ARG A 433 -3.61 1.14 6.39
N TYR A 434 -4.64 0.70 5.67
CA TYR A 434 -5.64 1.43 4.89
C TYR A 434 -7.01 1.45 5.62
N ILE A 435 -7.84 2.49 5.45
CA ILE A 435 -9.29 2.45 5.74
C ILE A 435 -10.05 3.13 4.60
N ASP A 436 -11.13 2.45 4.18
CA ASP A 436 -12.05 2.76 3.09
C ASP A 436 -13.12 3.81 3.46
N SER A 437 -13.60 4.46 2.41
CA SER A 437 -14.54 5.57 2.27
C SER A 437 -16.01 5.12 2.23
N TYR A 438 -16.96 5.91 2.76
CA TYR A 438 -18.28 6.17 2.12
C TYR A 438 -18.99 7.40 2.75
N HIS A 439 -19.15 8.46 1.92
CA HIS A 439 -20.24 9.46 1.80
C HIS A 439 -20.57 10.48 2.93
N TYR A 440 -20.46 11.79 2.66
CA TYR A 440 -21.56 12.62 2.10
C TYR A 440 -21.20 14.12 1.90
N SER A 441 -21.77 14.63 0.82
CA SER A 441 -22.05 16.01 0.37
C SER A 441 -21.93 17.21 1.34
N VAL A 442 -21.32 18.28 0.81
CA VAL A 442 -21.28 19.66 1.34
C VAL A 442 -22.55 20.45 0.95
N PRO A 443 -23.22 21.16 1.89
CA PRO A 443 -24.22 22.18 1.57
C PRO A 443 -23.59 23.56 1.36
N GLN A 444 -23.96 24.24 0.27
CA GLN A 444 -23.55 25.61 -0.06
C GLN A 444 -24.22 26.67 0.86
N GLY A 445 -23.44 27.68 1.29
CA GLY A 445 -23.96 28.78 2.11
C GLY A 445 -23.00 29.93 2.48
N LYS A 446 -22.28 30.50 1.50
CA LYS A 446 -21.73 31.89 1.39
C LYS A 446 -20.97 32.58 2.55
N HIS A 447 -19.75 33.03 2.18
CA HIS A 447 -19.09 34.35 2.43
C HIS A 447 -17.73 34.38 3.13
N ASN A 448 -16.95 33.30 3.11
CA ASN A 448 -15.48 33.30 3.14
C ASN A 448 -15.02 31.98 2.48
N ALA A 449 -13.94 31.99 1.69
CA ALA A 449 -13.28 30.75 1.29
C ALA A 449 -12.47 30.28 2.51
N VAL A 450 -13.15 29.66 3.49
CA VAL A 450 -12.49 29.22 4.72
C VAL A 450 -11.65 28.00 4.40
N ILE A 451 -10.36 28.14 4.63
CA ILE A 451 -9.37 27.08 4.63
C ILE A 451 -8.79 27.04 6.03
N ASN A 452 -8.72 25.82 6.59
CA ASN A 452 -8.12 25.53 7.89
C ASN A 452 -6.70 26.10 7.95
N GLY A 453 -6.54 27.20 8.68
CA GLY A 453 -5.27 27.86 8.97
C GLY A 453 -4.61 27.41 10.28
N ASP A 454 -5.15 26.40 10.96
CA ASP A 454 -4.54 25.85 12.17
C ASP A 454 -4.03 24.44 11.86
N TYR A 455 -2.71 24.28 11.66
CA TYR A 455 -2.04 23.01 11.37
C TYR A 455 -2.00 22.05 12.57
N GLU A 456 -3.03 22.01 13.45
CA GLU A 456 -3.05 21.17 14.65
C GLU A 456 -3.39 19.68 14.36
N GLU A 457 -3.70 19.31 13.12
CA GLU A 457 -4.25 18.01 12.72
C GLU A 457 -3.29 17.09 11.91
N GLY A 458 -1.97 17.30 11.99
CA GLY A 458 -0.95 16.41 11.39
C GLY A 458 -0.53 15.24 12.29
N PRO A 459 0.42 14.38 11.83
CA PRO A 459 0.78 13.14 12.51
C PRO A 459 1.37 13.36 13.91
N TRP A 460 1.19 12.37 14.78
CA TRP A 460 1.63 12.41 16.17
C TRP A 460 3.15 12.42 16.34
N MET A 461 3.67 13.34 17.15
CA MET A 461 5.05 13.38 17.61
C MET A 461 5.15 12.83 19.04
N PHE A 462 6.06 11.88 19.31
CA PHE A 462 6.35 11.43 20.67
C PHE A 462 7.18 12.49 21.41
N ALA A 463 7.03 12.61 22.74
CA ALA A 463 7.69 13.63 23.57
C ALA A 463 9.24 13.55 23.62
N ASN A 464 9.86 12.55 22.97
CA ASN A 464 11.30 12.34 22.88
C ASN A 464 11.82 12.40 21.42
N VAL A 465 11.03 12.87 20.46
CA VAL A 465 11.44 12.97 19.05
C VAL A 465 12.14 14.31 18.80
N SER A 466 13.45 14.29 18.60
CA SER A 466 14.28 15.46 18.36
C SER A 466 14.35 15.91 16.89
N LEU A 467 13.61 15.25 16.00
CA LEU A 467 13.75 15.37 14.53
C LEU A 467 12.41 15.54 13.78
N GLY A 468 11.32 15.99 14.42
CA GLY A 468 10.00 16.16 13.78
C GLY A 468 9.42 14.87 13.17
N VAL A 469 8.27 14.96 12.47
CA VAL A 469 7.68 13.81 11.75
C VAL A 469 7.73 14.03 10.24
N LEU A 470 8.37 13.12 9.51
CA LEU A 470 8.36 13.14 8.05
C LEU A 470 7.00 12.72 7.51
N LEU A 471 6.45 13.52 6.61
CA LEU A 471 5.17 13.30 5.96
C LEU A 471 5.38 12.46 4.68
N PRO A 472 4.70 11.32 4.53
CA PRO A 472 4.76 10.53 3.31
C PRO A 472 3.96 11.19 2.17
N THR A 473 4.40 10.97 0.92
CA THR A 473 3.68 11.39 -0.29
C THR A 473 2.26 10.83 -0.32
N LYS A 474 1.25 11.67 -0.60
CA LYS A 474 -0.11 11.22 -0.90
C LYS A 474 -0.81 12.20 -1.82
N LEU A 475 -1.30 11.69 -2.96
CA LEU A 475 -1.85 12.46 -4.09
C LEU A 475 -3.37 12.70 -4.02
N ASP A 476 -3.95 12.63 -2.82
CA ASP A 476 -5.38 12.85 -2.59
C ASP A 476 -5.60 13.66 -1.31
N GLU A 477 -6.30 14.81 -1.43
CA GLU A 477 -6.64 15.70 -0.30
C GLU A 477 -7.38 14.97 0.83
N GLU A 478 -8.14 13.91 0.50
CA GLU A 478 -8.91 13.15 1.49
C GLU A 478 -8.12 12.07 2.22
N THR A 479 -6.94 11.69 1.71
CA THR A 479 -6.10 10.64 2.31
C THR A 479 -4.74 11.13 2.76
N SER A 480 -4.34 12.37 2.41
CA SER A 480 -3.11 13.03 2.85
C SER A 480 -2.91 12.96 4.36
N SER A 481 -1.66 12.75 4.79
CA SER A 481 -1.27 12.85 6.21
C SER A 481 -1.31 14.29 6.75
N LEU A 482 -1.57 15.27 5.88
CA LEU A 482 -1.80 16.67 6.22
C LEU A 482 -3.23 17.06 5.79
N PRO A 483 -4.21 17.13 6.70
CA PRO A 483 -5.62 17.31 6.34
C PRO A 483 -5.88 18.57 5.50
N GLY A 484 -6.53 18.39 4.35
CA GLY A 484 -6.83 19.47 3.41
C GLY A 484 -5.64 19.94 2.57
N TRP A 485 -4.43 19.42 2.78
CA TRP A 485 -3.23 19.74 2.02
C TRP A 485 -2.62 18.48 1.40
N ILE A 486 -2.28 18.52 0.13
CA ILE A 486 -1.57 17.45 -0.57
C ILE A 486 -0.07 17.60 -0.31
N VAL A 487 0.58 16.55 0.18
CA VAL A 487 2.05 16.45 0.16
C VAL A 487 2.42 15.78 -1.14
N GLU A 488 2.83 16.60 -2.12
CA GLU A 488 2.99 16.19 -3.52
C GLU A 488 4.33 15.48 -3.80
N SER A 489 5.15 15.26 -2.78
CA SER A 489 6.50 14.71 -2.95
C SER A 489 6.86 13.53 -2.06
N ASN A 490 7.74 12.67 -2.59
CA ASN A 490 8.37 11.55 -1.89
C ASN A 490 9.54 11.95 -0.99
N ARG A 491 9.90 13.24 -0.97
CA ARG A 491 11.00 13.76 -0.16
C ARG A 491 10.47 14.54 1.05
N ALA A 492 11.33 14.64 2.05
CA ALA A 492 11.03 14.98 3.42
C ALA A 492 10.35 16.36 3.60
N VAL A 493 9.01 16.36 3.72
CA VAL A 493 8.28 17.46 4.38
C VAL A 493 8.13 17.07 5.84
N ARG A 494 8.50 17.95 6.77
CA ARG A 494 8.50 17.65 8.19
C ARG A 494 7.42 18.44 8.90
N TYR A 495 6.58 17.72 9.62
CA TYR A 495 5.65 18.27 10.57
C TYR A 495 6.38 18.51 11.90
N ILE A 496 6.36 19.74 12.39
CA ILE A 496 7.08 20.16 13.60
C ILE A 496 6.13 20.75 14.63
N ASP A 497 6.51 20.69 15.91
CA ASP A 497 5.75 21.27 17.01
C ASP A 497 6.55 22.29 17.84
N SER A 498 5.81 23.15 18.55
CA SER A 498 6.30 24.20 19.44
C SER A 498 7.01 23.70 20.71
N TYR A 499 6.94 22.39 21.01
CA TYR A 499 7.65 21.83 22.15
C TYR A 499 9.13 21.58 21.84
N HIS A 500 9.46 21.33 20.56
CA HIS A 500 10.81 20.98 20.11
C HIS A 500 11.41 22.03 19.16
N TYR A 501 10.59 22.86 18.51
CA TYR A 501 11.01 23.83 17.49
C TYR A 501 10.30 25.18 17.63
N SER A 502 10.91 26.24 17.09
CA SER A 502 10.23 27.53 16.92
C SER A 502 9.18 27.42 15.81
N VAL A 503 7.93 27.78 16.12
CA VAL A 503 6.82 27.81 15.15
C VAL A 503 6.23 29.23 15.08
N PRO A 504 5.88 29.74 13.87
CA PRO A 504 5.39 31.10 13.69
C PRO A 504 4.13 31.46 14.48
N GLN A 505 3.06 30.64 14.44
CA GLN A 505 1.84 30.86 15.21
C GLN A 505 1.12 29.54 15.58
N GLY A 506 0.75 29.35 16.84
CA GLY A 506 0.06 28.13 17.28
C GLY A 506 1.04 27.07 17.80
N LYS A 507 0.65 25.80 17.77
CA LYS A 507 1.43 24.71 18.39
C LYS A 507 2.29 23.92 17.41
N ARG A 508 2.05 24.00 16.10
CA ARG A 508 2.64 23.13 15.09
C ARG A 508 2.69 23.83 13.73
N ALA A 509 3.68 23.50 12.92
CA ALA A 509 3.90 24.10 11.60
C ALA A 509 4.53 23.09 10.63
N ILE A 510 4.68 23.49 9.37
CA ILE A 510 5.35 22.68 8.34
C ILE A 510 6.74 23.22 8.06
N GLU A 511 7.74 22.37 8.22
CA GLU A 511 9.11 22.61 7.80
C GLU A 511 9.38 21.91 6.45
N LEU A 512 9.83 22.69 5.47
CA LEU A 512 10.06 22.21 4.10
C LEU A 512 11.55 21.83 3.93
N LEU A 513 11.92 20.58 4.19
CA LEU A 513 13.34 20.16 4.30
C LEU A 513 14.04 19.91 2.97
N SER A 514 13.30 19.57 1.92
CA SER A 514 13.86 19.05 0.67
C SER A 514 13.75 20.02 -0.50
N GLY A 515 14.04 21.31 -0.28
CA GLY A 515 14.11 22.28 -1.38
C GLY A 515 12.87 22.27 -2.30
N LYS A 516 13.09 22.40 -3.61
CA LYS A 516 12.03 22.39 -4.64
C LYS A 516 11.27 21.06 -4.74
N GLU A 517 11.76 20.04 -4.05
CA GLU A 517 11.15 18.72 -4.05
C GLU A 517 10.18 18.58 -2.88
N GLY A 518 10.27 19.29 -1.76
CA GLY A 518 9.26 19.22 -0.69
C GLY A 518 8.05 20.13 -0.93
N ILE A 519 7.07 19.69 -1.73
CA ILE A 519 5.90 20.51 -2.11
C ILE A 519 4.68 20.16 -1.26
N ILE A 520 4.03 21.19 -0.72
CA ILE A 520 2.67 21.09 -0.17
C ILE A 520 1.70 21.94 -1.02
N SER A 521 0.49 21.44 -1.29
CA SER A 521 -0.51 22.16 -2.07
C SER A 521 -1.94 21.96 -1.59
N GLN A 522 -2.87 22.80 -2.03
CA GLN A 522 -4.29 22.69 -1.71
C GLN A 522 -5.15 23.37 -2.79
N MET A 523 -6.35 22.85 -3.04
CA MET A 523 -7.36 23.48 -3.89
C MET A 523 -8.30 24.38 -3.07
N VAL A 524 -8.31 25.68 -3.39
CA VAL A 524 -9.07 26.70 -2.66
C VAL A 524 -10.30 27.14 -3.46
N GLU A 525 -11.47 27.24 -2.83
CA GLU A 525 -12.66 27.76 -3.52
C GLU A 525 -12.54 29.26 -3.78
N THR A 526 -12.69 29.66 -5.04
CA THR A 526 -12.55 31.04 -5.50
C THR A 526 -13.70 31.43 -6.42
N THR A 527 -13.71 32.68 -6.89
CA THR A 527 -14.64 33.11 -7.95
C THR A 527 -13.82 33.64 -9.10
N PRO A 528 -14.06 33.21 -10.35
CA PRO A 528 -13.35 33.72 -11.51
C PRO A 528 -13.39 35.25 -11.59
N ASN A 529 -12.28 35.84 -12.03
CA ASN A 529 -12.07 37.29 -12.23
C ASN A 529 -12.21 38.15 -10.98
N LYS A 530 -12.14 37.55 -9.78
CA LYS A 530 -12.11 38.29 -8.51
C LYS A 530 -10.69 38.33 -7.94
N PRO A 531 -10.24 39.48 -7.41
CA PRO A 531 -8.93 39.56 -6.79
C PRO A 531 -8.97 39.01 -5.36
N TYR A 532 -7.98 38.20 -5.01
CA TYR A 532 -7.77 37.57 -3.71
C TYR A 532 -6.37 37.91 -3.19
N THR A 533 -6.23 37.87 -1.87
CA THR A 533 -4.93 37.92 -1.18
C THR A 533 -4.77 36.64 -0.39
N MET A 534 -3.66 35.93 -0.62
CA MET A 534 -3.18 34.84 0.22
C MET A 534 -2.17 35.40 1.21
N SER A 535 -2.36 35.21 2.52
CA SER A 535 -1.31 35.46 3.52
C SER A 535 -0.88 34.19 4.22
N PHE A 536 0.33 34.22 4.74
CA PHE A 536 0.91 33.15 5.55
C PHE A 536 2.04 33.70 6.41
N ALA A 537 2.39 32.98 7.47
CA ALA A 537 3.57 33.23 8.28
C ALA A 537 4.74 32.37 7.79
N LEU A 538 5.92 32.98 7.68
CA LEU A 538 7.16 32.34 7.24
C LEU A 538 8.22 32.52 8.33
N GLY A 539 8.85 31.43 8.79
CA GLY A 539 9.83 31.46 9.87
C GLY A 539 10.91 30.38 9.76
N HIS A 540 11.59 30.12 10.88
CA HIS A 540 12.58 29.05 11.03
C HIS A 540 12.37 28.26 12.33
N ALA A 541 12.79 26.99 12.33
CA ALA A 541 12.56 26.05 13.41
C ALA A 541 13.51 26.18 14.62
N GLU A 542 14.43 27.16 14.61
CA GLU A 542 15.54 27.30 15.58
C GLU A 542 16.48 26.08 15.68
N ASP A 543 16.47 25.22 14.68
CA ASP A 543 17.22 23.97 14.61
C ASP A 543 18.65 24.14 14.04
N LYS A 544 19.19 25.37 14.11
CA LYS A 544 20.49 25.80 13.55
C LYS A 544 20.63 25.60 12.03
N CYS A 545 19.52 25.70 11.30
CA CYS A 545 19.54 25.64 9.85
C CYS A 545 20.38 26.76 9.21
N LYS A 546 21.19 26.39 8.20
CA LYS A 546 22.04 27.33 7.46
C LYS A 546 21.16 28.37 6.74
N GLN A 547 21.52 29.65 6.81
CA GLN A 547 20.82 30.73 6.06
C GLN A 547 21.46 30.89 4.67
N PRO A 548 20.73 31.34 3.62
CA PRO A 548 19.38 31.90 3.64
C PRO A 548 18.24 30.86 3.60
N LEU A 549 17.09 31.23 4.18
CA LEU A 549 15.82 30.49 4.05
C LEU A 549 14.87 31.26 3.13
N ALA A 550 14.19 30.59 2.21
CA ALA A 550 13.19 31.19 1.34
C ALA A 550 12.17 30.16 0.86
N ILE A 551 10.94 30.59 0.60
CA ILE A 551 9.91 29.75 0.00
C ILE A 551 9.44 30.32 -1.34
N MET A 552 8.98 29.43 -2.20
CA MET A 552 8.17 29.79 -3.35
C MET A 552 6.70 29.53 -3.02
N ALA A 553 5.87 30.57 -3.10
CA ALA A 553 4.44 30.49 -2.87
C ALA A 553 3.66 30.65 -4.18
N PHE A 554 2.68 29.78 -4.43
CA PHE A 554 1.84 29.79 -5.63
C PHE A 554 0.37 30.01 -5.26
N ALA A 555 -0.34 30.75 -6.11
CA ALA A 555 -1.80 30.82 -6.12
C ALA A 555 -2.28 30.94 -7.58
N GLY A 556 -2.73 29.82 -8.14
CA GLY A 556 -3.11 29.72 -9.55
C GLY A 556 -1.90 29.91 -10.45
N ASP A 557 -1.95 30.94 -11.30
CA ASP A 557 -0.87 31.31 -12.22
C ASP A 557 0.10 32.35 -11.62
N GLN A 558 -0.12 32.78 -10.38
CA GLN A 558 0.76 33.71 -9.69
C GLN A 558 1.71 32.95 -8.79
N ALA A 559 2.99 33.32 -8.84
CA ALA A 559 4.03 32.73 -8.02
C ALA A 559 4.96 33.83 -7.48
N GLN A 560 5.39 33.71 -6.22
CA GLN A 560 6.30 34.67 -5.61
C GLN A 560 7.34 33.96 -4.76
N ASN A 561 8.61 34.31 -4.99
CA ASN A 561 9.72 33.93 -4.13
C ASN A 561 9.79 34.90 -2.95
N ILE A 562 9.75 34.38 -1.72
CA ILE A 562 9.78 35.18 -0.50
C ILE A 562 10.93 34.70 0.36
N HIS A 563 11.95 35.55 0.50
CA HIS A 563 13.07 35.30 1.39
C HIS A 563 12.70 35.61 2.82
N TYR A 564 13.05 34.71 3.73
CA TYR A 564 12.94 34.94 5.15
C TYR A 564 14.06 35.89 5.59
N THR A 565 13.68 37.04 6.16
CA THR A 565 14.61 37.98 6.77
C THR A 565 14.36 38.01 8.27
N PRO A 566 15.30 37.53 9.11
CA PRO A 566 15.10 37.48 10.55
C PRO A 566 14.97 38.89 11.13
N ASP A 567 13.87 39.14 11.85
CA ASP A 567 13.68 40.35 12.64
C ASP A 567 14.20 40.12 14.07
N SER A 568 14.89 41.11 14.63
CA SER A 568 15.43 41.09 16.00
C SER A 568 14.39 40.79 17.09
N ASN A 569 13.09 40.97 16.80
CA ASN A 569 11.99 40.78 17.75
C ASN A 569 11.01 39.64 17.39
N SER A 570 11.22 38.89 16.29
CA SER A 570 10.30 37.83 15.85
C SER A 570 10.99 36.72 15.07
N THR A 571 10.71 35.46 15.40
CA THR A 571 11.19 34.26 14.69
C THR A 571 10.43 33.99 13.37
N PHE A 572 9.45 34.84 13.03
CA PHE A 572 8.63 34.73 11.84
C PHE A 572 8.27 36.09 11.23
N GLN A 573 7.98 36.10 9.92
CA GLN A 573 7.52 37.25 9.15
C GLN A 573 6.18 36.94 8.47
N LEU A 574 5.26 37.89 8.40
CA LEU A 574 4.01 37.74 7.65
C LEU A 574 4.24 38.08 6.18
N ALA A 575 3.82 37.19 5.29
CA ALA A 575 3.97 37.35 3.84
C ALA A 575 2.62 37.24 3.13
N ASN A 576 2.49 37.98 2.02
CA ASN A 576 1.24 38.05 1.25
C ASN A 576 1.52 37.89 -0.25
N LEU A 577 0.68 37.13 -0.94
CA LEU A 577 0.62 36.99 -2.40
C LEU A 577 -0.77 37.44 -2.88
N ASN A 578 -0.80 38.44 -3.76
CA ASN A 578 -2.04 38.86 -4.40
C ASN A 578 -2.22 38.12 -5.72
N PHE A 579 -3.43 37.60 -5.97
CA PHE A 579 -3.74 36.91 -7.22
C PHE A 579 -5.16 37.20 -7.69
N THR A 580 -5.42 37.07 -8.98
CA THR A 580 -6.78 37.12 -9.53
C THR A 580 -7.19 35.70 -9.87
N ALA A 581 -8.23 35.19 -9.21
CA ALA A 581 -8.68 33.84 -9.46
C ALA A 581 -9.20 33.70 -10.89
N LYS A 582 -8.69 32.73 -11.65
CA LYS A 582 -9.15 32.44 -13.02
C LYS A 582 -10.30 31.43 -13.07
N ALA A 583 -10.50 30.68 -11.98
CA ALA A 583 -11.46 29.59 -11.89
C ALA A 583 -12.23 29.61 -10.55
N GLU A 584 -13.27 28.78 -10.45
CA GLU A 584 -14.05 28.59 -9.21
C GLU A 584 -13.26 27.83 -8.14
N ARG A 585 -12.13 27.21 -8.51
CA ARG A 585 -11.12 26.71 -7.58
C ARG A 585 -9.74 27.14 -8.05
N THR A 586 -8.90 27.59 -7.14
CA THR A 586 -7.51 27.98 -7.41
C THR A 586 -6.58 27.08 -6.62
N ARG A 587 -5.51 26.56 -7.23
CA ARG A 587 -4.48 25.80 -6.49
C ARG A 587 -3.55 26.75 -5.76
N ILE A 588 -3.27 26.51 -4.49
CA ILE A 588 -2.18 27.16 -3.75
C ILE A 588 -1.10 26.13 -3.41
N ALA A 589 0.17 26.52 -3.39
CA ALA A 589 1.27 25.61 -3.07
C ALA A 589 2.49 26.32 -2.49
N PHE A 590 3.30 25.58 -1.73
CA PHE A 590 4.56 26.03 -1.14
C PHE A 590 5.67 24.99 -1.34
N TYR A 591 6.89 25.47 -1.60
CA TYR A 591 8.11 24.67 -1.51
C TYR A 591 9.29 25.52 -1.02
N SER A 592 10.31 24.88 -0.45
CA SER A 592 11.56 25.58 -0.07
C SER A 592 12.40 25.91 -1.30
N VAL A 593 12.89 27.13 -1.43
CA VAL A 593 13.73 27.52 -2.57
C VAL A 593 15.11 26.87 -2.50
N TYR A 594 15.59 26.61 -1.28
CA TYR A 594 16.94 26.13 -1.00
C TYR A 594 16.94 24.76 -0.33
N TYR A 595 18.00 24.00 -0.56
CA TYR A 595 18.35 22.81 0.21
C TYR A 595 19.29 23.20 1.34
N ASN A 596 18.83 23.06 2.58
CA ASN A 596 19.57 23.53 3.73
C ASN A 596 19.85 22.36 4.67
N THR A 597 21.05 22.37 5.24
CA THR A 597 21.48 21.44 6.28
C THR A 597 21.77 22.20 7.57
N ARG A 598 21.75 21.46 8.68
CA ARG A 598 22.05 22.05 9.98
C ARG A 598 23.53 22.39 10.09
N THR A 599 23.83 23.45 10.82
CA THR A 599 25.23 23.90 11.02
C THR A 599 26.01 23.07 12.02
N ASP A 600 25.35 22.26 12.86
CA ASP A 600 25.98 21.41 13.87
C ASP A 600 26.12 19.93 13.45
N ASP A 601 25.26 19.47 12.55
CA ASP A 601 25.28 18.14 11.95
C ASP A 601 24.94 18.28 10.46
N MET A 602 26.00 18.33 9.64
CA MET A 602 25.88 18.61 8.20
C MET A 602 25.05 17.54 7.45
N SER A 603 24.87 16.34 8.03
CA SER A 603 24.08 15.26 7.46
C SER A 603 22.55 15.42 7.59
N SER A 604 22.09 16.35 8.45
CA SER A 604 20.67 16.53 8.78
C SER A 604 20.04 17.69 8.01
N LEU A 605 19.03 17.39 7.19
CA LEU A 605 18.23 18.39 6.45
C LEU A 605 17.35 19.26 7.37
N CYS A 606 17.21 20.53 7.00
CA CYS A 606 16.40 21.55 7.66
C CYS A 606 15.84 22.55 6.63
N GLY A 607 14.85 23.37 6.99
CA GLY A 607 14.25 24.28 6.02
C GLY A 607 13.38 25.41 6.57
N PRO A 608 12.79 26.22 5.68
CA PRO A 608 11.85 27.27 6.08
C PRO A 608 10.56 26.65 6.64
N VAL A 609 9.98 27.35 7.62
CA VAL A 609 8.74 26.95 8.28
C VAL A 609 7.58 27.80 7.76
N VAL A 610 6.51 27.15 7.30
CA VAL A 610 5.28 27.79 6.79
C VAL A 610 4.10 27.49 7.72
N ASP A 611 3.29 28.52 7.99
CA ASP A 611 2.19 28.48 8.96
C ASP A 611 1.10 29.54 8.66
N ASP A 612 -0.08 29.44 9.29
CA ASP A 612 -1.24 30.36 9.21
C ASP A 612 -1.64 30.82 7.78
N VAL A 613 -1.80 29.88 6.85
CA VAL A 613 -2.17 30.18 5.46
C VAL A 613 -3.66 30.56 5.34
N ARG A 614 -3.96 31.73 4.78
CA ARG A 614 -5.32 32.27 4.62
C ARG A 614 -5.52 32.89 3.25
N VAL A 615 -6.67 32.65 2.62
CA VAL A 615 -7.06 33.26 1.34
C VAL A 615 -8.35 34.06 1.53
N TRP A 616 -8.33 35.36 1.23
CA TRP A 616 -9.53 36.21 1.32
C TRP A 616 -9.72 37.11 0.12
N PHE A 617 -10.98 37.52 -0.09
CA PHE A 617 -11.36 38.44 -1.14
C PHE A 617 -10.81 39.85 -0.85
N SER A 618 -9.96 40.36 -1.73
CA SER A 618 -9.27 41.64 -1.57
C SER A 618 -10.15 42.88 -1.80
N GLY A 619 -11.43 42.69 -2.16
CA GLY A 619 -12.42 43.77 -2.31
C GLY A 619 -13.11 44.22 -1.02
N ALA A 620 -12.77 43.65 0.15
CA ALA A 620 -13.25 44.14 1.43
C ALA A 620 -12.41 45.33 1.92
N ARG A 621 -12.84 46.56 1.61
CA ARG A 621 -12.38 47.73 2.37
C ARG A 621 -12.75 47.52 3.84
N ARG A 622 -11.76 47.30 4.71
CA ARG A 622 -11.90 47.54 6.16
C ARG A 622 -12.28 49.01 6.33
N LEU A 623 -13.57 49.29 6.48
CA LEU A 623 -14.03 50.51 7.13
C LEU A 623 -13.66 50.39 8.60
N GLY A 624 -12.51 50.96 8.96
CA GLY A 624 -12.19 51.25 10.34
C GLY A 624 -13.25 52.19 10.90
N LEU A 625 -14.18 51.66 11.69
CA LEU A 625 -15.12 52.45 12.48
C LEU A 625 -14.43 52.85 13.79
N GLY A 626 -13.55 53.86 13.68
CA GLY A 626 -13.18 54.73 14.78
C GLY A 626 -13.84 56.09 14.56
N GLY A 627 -14.91 56.36 15.32
CA GLY A 627 -15.41 57.72 15.55
C GLY A 627 -16.76 58.09 14.92
N MET A 628 -17.68 58.54 15.80
CA MET A 628 -18.96 59.25 15.56
C MET A 628 -20.09 58.38 14.97
N GLY A 629 -21.34 58.43 15.41
CA GLY A 629 -22.06 59.30 16.35
C GLY A 629 -23.56 59.00 16.15
N LEU A 630 -24.29 58.94 17.26
CA LEU A 630 -25.75 58.92 17.46
C LEU A 630 -26.68 59.04 16.23
N GLY A 631 -27.67 58.14 16.16
CA GLY A 631 -29.04 58.50 15.74
C GLY A 631 -29.77 57.47 14.88
N LEU A 632 -30.94 57.03 15.39
CA LEU A 632 -32.05 56.36 14.69
C LEU A 632 -31.83 54.87 14.37
N GLY A 633 -32.64 53.90 14.80
CA GLY A 633 -33.92 53.91 15.50
C GLY A 633 -34.28 52.48 15.91
N LEU A 634 -35.11 52.38 16.95
CA LEU A 634 -35.55 51.20 17.72
C LEU A 634 -36.40 50.16 16.92
N GLY A 635 -35.98 49.77 15.72
CA GLY A 635 -36.69 48.78 14.88
C GLY A 635 -36.00 47.41 14.75
N LEU A 636 -34.73 47.29 15.15
CA LEU A 636 -33.92 46.10 14.86
C LEU A 636 -33.61 45.21 16.08
N TRP A 637 -34.05 45.60 17.28
CA TRP A 637 -33.81 44.82 18.49
C TRP A 637 -34.78 43.65 18.71
N VAL A 638 -35.92 43.62 18.03
CA VAL A 638 -36.89 42.49 18.13
C VAL A 638 -36.55 41.37 17.14
N PHE A 639 -35.81 41.65 16.06
CA PHE A 639 -35.38 40.63 15.11
C PHE A 639 -34.10 39.87 15.52
N ALA A 640 -33.27 40.47 16.39
CA ALA A 640 -32.03 39.84 16.85
C ALA A 640 -32.25 38.70 17.87
N VAL A 641 -33.41 38.66 18.54
CA VAL A 641 -33.73 37.62 19.54
C VAL A 641 -34.47 36.43 18.91
N ALA A 642 -35.07 36.59 17.73
CA ALA A 642 -35.77 35.51 17.03
C ALA A 642 -34.86 34.61 16.18
N LEU A 643 -33.62 35.03 15.89
CA LEU A 643 -32.70 34.27 15.01
C LEU A 643 -31.85 33.20 15.73
N PHE A 644 -31.94 33.09 17.06
CA PHE A 644 -31.29 32.01 17.82
C PHE A 644 -32.12 30.72 17.88
N TYR A 645 -33.31 30.69 17.29
CA TYR A 645 -34.28 29.59 17.44
C TYR A 645 -34.03 28.35 16.56
N GLU A 646 -33.14 28.41 15.55
CA GLU A 646 -33.03 27.34 14.54
C GLU A 646 -31.68 26.61 14.46
N PHE A 647 -30.65 27.02 15.21
CA PHE A 647 -29.28 26.62 14.85
C PHE A 647 -28.94 25.15 15.15
N CYS A 648 -29.45 24.58 16.24
CA CYS A 648 -29.02 23.25 16.66
C CYS A 648 -29.59 22.10 15.82
N PHE A 649 -30.69 22.31 15.08
CA PHE A 649 -31.30 21.26 14.24
C PHE A 649 -30.63 21.10 12.87
N LYS A 650 -29.58 21.87 12.56
CA LYS A 650 -28.90 21.87 11.25
C LYS A 650 -27.54 21.18 11.26
N TRP A 651 -26.99 20.83 12.42
CA TRP A 651 -25.65 20.24 12.52
C TRP A 651 -25.75 18.72 12.52
N SER A 652 -25.13 18.11 11.51
CA SER A 652 -25.04 16.65 11.42
C SER A 652 -24.36 16.10 12.68
N GLY A 653 -24.94 15.06 13.27
CA GLY A 653 -24.41 14.45 14.49
C GLY A 653 -24.68 15.22 15.79
N VAL A 654 -25.45 16.32 15.79
CA VAL A 654 -25.78 17.07 17.01
C VAL A 654 -27.27 17.03 17.30
N THR A 655 -27.66 16.44 18.44
CA THR A 655 -29.05 16.47 18.91
C THR A 655 -29.20 17.49 20.05
N CYS A 656 -30.15 18.41 19.93
CA CYS A 656 -30.55 19.30 21.03
C CYS A 656 -31.86 18.88 21.70
N GLY A 657 -31.91 19.05 23.02
CA GLY A 657 -33.11 18.77 23.80
C GLY A 657 -34.24 19.75 23.51
N ARG A 658 -35.43 19.25 23.16
CA ARG A 658 -36.61 20.06 22.76
C ARG A 658 -37.02 21.15 23.76
N ARG A 659 -36.82 20.92 25.07
CA ARG A 659 -37.27 21.84 26.14
C ARG A 659 -36.25 22.90 26.54
N HIS A 660 -34.95 22.59 26.42
CA HIS A 660 -33.88 23.44 26.92
C HIS A 660 -32.99 24.00 25.80
N GLN A 661 -33.14 23.48 24.58
CA GLN A 661 -32.32 23.84 23.41
C GLN A 661 -30.80 23.72 23.69
N ARG A 662 -30.43 22.75 24.52
CA ARG A 662 -29.04 22.41 24.84
C ARG A 662 -28.67 21.11 24.13
N VAL A 663 -27.41 20.98 23.72
CA VAL A 663 -26.88 19.74 23.14
C VAL A 663 -27.03 18.61 24.16
N VAL A 664 -27.71 17.54 23.75
CA VAL A 664 -27.96 16.33 24.54
C VAL A 664 -27.27 15.12 23.94
N GLU A 665 -26.98 15.11 22.65
CA GLU A 665 -26.22 14.03 22.01
C GLU A 665 -25.26 14.64 20.99
N LEU A 666 -24.05 14.09 20.96
CA LEU A 666 -23.03 14.39 19.97
C LEU A 666 -22.57 13.05 19.40
N ASP A 667 -23.09 12.70 18.23
CA ASP A 667 -22.80 11.48 17.51
C ASP A 667 -22.03 11.81 16.22
N LEU A 668 -20.71 11.76 16.33
CA LEU A 668 -19.77 12.07 15.25
C LEU A 668 -18.89 10.86 14.95
N HIS A 669 -19.46 9.66 14.98
CA HIS A 669 -18.73 8.44 14.64
C HIS A 669 -18.34 8.38 13.16
N SER A 670 -17.12 7.94 12.84
CA SER A 670 -16.66 7.79 11.44
C SER A 670 -16.62 9.09 10.62
N TYR A 671 -16.48 10.25 11.27
CA TYR A 671 -16.38 11.57 10.58
C TYR A 671 -14.93 11.95 10.20
N LYS A 672 -13.97 11.03 10.33
CA LYS A 672 -12.52 11.27 10.10
C LYS A 672 -11.96 12.43 10.96
N LEU A 673 -12.54 12.68 12.14
CA LEU A 673 -12.11 13.74 13.06
C LEU A 673 -10.68 13.47 13.56
N VAL A 674 -9.88 14.52 13.67
CA VAL A 674 -8.45 14.49 14.01
C VAL A 674 -8.18 15.49 15.15
N GLY A 675 -6.98 15.47 15.72
CA GLY A 675 -6.63 16.36 16.84
C GLY A 675 -7.22 15.94 18.19
N GLY A 676 -7.02 16.75 19.23
CA GLY A 676 -7.38 16.41 20.60
C GLY A 676 -8.84 16.70 20.99
N LEU A 677 -9.43 15.86 21.86
CA LEU A 677 -10.74 16.19 22.44
C LEU A 677 -10.60 17.38 23.41
N SER A 678 -11.13 18.54 23.02
CA SER A 678 -11.03 19.76 23.82
C SER A 678 -11.65 19.61 25.22
N PRO A 679 -10.98 20.09 26.30
CA PRO A 679 -11.56 20.16 27.65
C PRO A 679 -12.91 20.90 27.73
N SER A 680 -13.16 21.80 26.79
CA SER A 680 -14.43 22.53 26.67
C SER A 680 -15.63 21.62 26.44
N ILE A 681 -15.44 20.36 26.03
CA ILE A 681 -16.50 19.36 25.95
C ILE A 681 -17.24 19.20 27.28
N GLY A 682 -16.53 19.37 28.41
CA GLY A 682 -17.09 19.34 29.76
C GLY A 682 -18.10 20.44 30.05
N ASN A 683 -18.21 21.48 29.20
CA ASN A 683 -19.20 22.55 29.34
C ASN A 683 -20.57 22.18 28.75
N LEU A 684 -20.67 21.08 27.98
CA LEU A 684 -21.92 20.57 27.45
C LEU A 684 -22.71 19.77 28.52
N SER A 685 -23.02 20.40 29.65
CA SER A 685 -23.58 19.73 30.85
C SER A 685 -24.91 18.99 30.67
N PHE A 686 -25.57 19.10 29.52
CA PHE A 686 -26.79 18.36 29.17
C PHE A 686 -26.54 17.10 28.34
N LEU A 687 -25.29 16.86 27.94
CA LEU A 687 -24.88 15.74 27.09
C LEU A 687 -25.17 14.40 27.76
N ARG A 688 -25.75 13.48 26.99
CA ARG A 688 -26.15 12.12 27.34
C ARG A 688 -25.40 11.10 26.50
N LEU A 689 -25.14 11.41 25.24
CA LEU A 689 -24.34 10.58 24.35
C LEU A 689 -23.19 11.43 23.80
N LEU A 690 -21.98 10.91 23.96
CA LEU A 690 -20.80 11.37 23.25
C LEU A 690 -20.26 10.17 22.49
N ASN A 691 -20.47 10.14 21.19
CA ASN A 691 -19.95 9.12 20.30
C ASN A 691 -18.99 9.74 19.30
N LEU A 692 -17.74 9.33 19.42
CA LEU A 692 -16.61 9.77 18.61
C LEU A 692 -15.86 8.54 18.06
N GLU A 693 -16.50 7.37 18.01
CA GLU A 693 -15.88 6.13 17.54
C GLU A 693 -15.40 6.23 16.08
N ASN A 694 -14.37 5.45 15.74
CA ASN A 694 -13.84 5.35 14.37
C ASN A 694 -13.39 6.71 13.79
N ASN A 695 -12.70 7.49 14.59
CA ASN A 695 -12.05 8.72 14.13
C ASN A 695 -10.54 8.60 14.33
N SER A 696 -9.81 9.66 14.04
CA SER A 696 -8.37 9.79 14.27
C SER A 696 -8.09 10.77 15.42
N LEU A 697 -9.01 10.84 16.40
CA LEU A 697 -8.87 11.74 17.56
C LEU A 697 -7.73 11.30 18.45
N SER A 698 -7.15 12.30 19.10
CA SER A 698 -5.80 12.27 19.57
C SER A 698 -5.67 12.88 20.96
N SER A 699 -4.46 12.92 21.50
CA SER A 699 -4.11 13.43 22.83
C SER A 699 -4.77 12.67 23.99
N SER A 700 -4.64 13.18 25.21
CA SER A 700 -5.27 12.61 26.40
C SER A 700 -6.75 12.88 26.48
N ILE A 701 -7.52 11.92 27.01
CA ILE A 701 -8.92 12.12 27.36
C ILE A 701 -9.00 13.19 28.47
N PRO A 702 -9.70 14.33 28.25
CA PRO A 702 -9.71 15.42 29.21
C PRO A 702 -10.49 15.06 30.49
N GLY A 703 -9.90 15.34 31.66
CA GLY A 703 -10.53 15.09 32.95
C GLY A 703 -11.84 15.88 33.15
N GLU A 704 -12.02 16.98 32.41
CA GLU A 704 -13.24 17.78 32.37
C GLU A 704 -14.47 17.00 31.89
N LEU A 705 -14.31 15.85 31.22
CA LEU A 705 -15.44 14.95 30.92
C LEU A 705 -16.22 14.54 32.18
N GLY A 706 -15.55 14.49 33.34
CA GLY A 706 -16.21 14.25 34.63
C GLY A 706 -17.28 15.29 34.99
N ARG A 707 -17.31 16.46 34.33
CA ARG A 707 -18.35 17.48 34.52
C ARG A 707 -19.66 17.13 33.81
N LEU A 708 -19.69 16.09 32.97
CA LEU A 708 -20.87 15.66 32.22
C LEU A 708 -21.74 14.68 33.03
N PHE A 709 -22.28 15.14 34.16
CA PHE A 709 -23.07 14.33 35.11
C PHE A 709 -24.33 13.65 34.53
N ARG A 710 -24.76 14.02 33.31
CA ARG A 710 -25.90 13.40 32.60
C ARG A 710 -25.47 12.39 31.54
N LEU A 711 -24.17 12.21 31.31
CA LEU A 711 -23.65 11.32 30.29
C LEU A 711 -24.06 9.87 30.60
N GLN A 712 -24.57 9.20 29.58
CA GLN A 712 -25.04 7.81 29.60
C GLN A 712 -24.19 6.92 28.70
N MET A 713 -23.72 7.44 27.56
CA MET A 713 -22.84 6.72 26.66
C MET A 713 -21.62 7.57 26.34
N LEU A 714 -20.45 7.03 26.63
CA LEU A 714 -19.17 7.56 26.21
C LEU A 714 -18.49 6.52 25.31
N ARG A 715 -18.40 6.86 24.03
CA ARG A 715 -17.86 6.01 22.97
C ARG A 715 -16.72 6.73 22.29
N LEU A 716 -15.51 6.31 22.59
CA LEU A 716 -14.25 6.89 22.08
C LEU A 716 -13.41 5.82 21.36
N GLY A 717 -13.98 4.65 21.06
CA GLY A 717 -13.26 3.52 20.51
C GLY A 717 -12.67 3.78 19.10
N ASN A 718 -11.66 3.02 18.71
CA ASN A 718 -10.96 3.12 17.42
C ASN A 718 -10.54 4.56 17.10
N ASN A 719 -9.69 5.10 17.97
CA ASN A 719 -9.07 6.41 17.85
C ASN A 719 -7.58 6.29 18.21
N SER A 720 -6.89 7.40 18.44
CA SER A 720 -5.49 7.43 18.88
C SER A 720 -5.32 7.99 20.30
N PHE A 721 -6.38 8.10 21.12
CA PHE A 721 -6.29 8.67 22.47
C PHE A 721 -5.16 8.03 23.29
N SER A 722 -4.35 8.83 23.97
CA SER A 722 -3.18 8.38 24.73
C SER A 722 -3.16 8.89 26.16
N GLY A 723 -2.17 8.46 26.96
CA GLY A 723 -2.12 8.80 28.38
C GLY A 723 -3.13 8.02 29.23
N GLU A 724 -3.29 8.43 30.49
CA GLU A 724 -4.10 7.68 31.46
C GLU A 724 -5.61 7.87 31.29
N ILE A 725 -6.39 6.86 31.64
CA ILE A 725 -7.86 6.99 31.77
C ILE A 725 -8.15 7.92 32.96
N PRO A 726 -8.77 9.09 32.74
CA PRO A 726 -8.97 10.06 33.82
C PRO A 726 -9.99 9.54 34.83
N ALA A 727 -9.56 9.40 36.09
CA ALA A 727 -10.40 8.94 37.20
C ALA A 727 -11.67 9.79 37.38
N ASN A 728 -11.65 11.06 36.95
CA ASN A 728 -12.79 11.98 36.97
C ASN A 728 -14.02 11.48 36.20
N ILE A 729 -13.86 10.54 35.24
CA ILE A 729 -14.99 9.88 34.55
C ILE A 729 -15.95 9.21 35.55
N SER A 730 -15.46 8.81 36.73
CA SER A 730 -16.30 8.28 37.83
C SER A 730 -17.40 9.25 38.31
N SER A 731 -17.27 10.55 38.00
CA SER A 731 -18.29 11.56 38.32
C SER A 731 -19.51 11.51 37.39
N CYS A 732 -19.41 10.84 36.24
CA CYS A 732 -20.51 10.61 35.31
C CYS A 732 -21.47 9.51 35.82
N ALA A 733 -22.10 9.71 36.98
CA ALA A 733 -22.87 8.69 37.70
C ALA A 733 -24.07 8.06 36.93
N ASN A 734 -24.42 8.60 35.76
CA ASN A 734 -25.47 8.06 34.89
C ASN A 734 -24.94 7.20 33.74
N LEU A 735 -23.63 6.96 33.68
CA LEU A 735 -23.00 6.21 32.59
C LEU A 735 -23.48 4.75 32.55
N ILE A 736 -23.86 4.32 31.35
CA ILE A 736 -24.37 2.99 31.00
C ILE A 736 -23.34 2.25 30.15
N ALA A 737 -22.65 2.95 29.24
CA ALA A 737 -21.60 2.37 28.41
C ALA A 737 -20.35 3.27 28.40
N LEU A 738 -19.20 2.65 28.65
CA LEU A 738 -17.88 3.23 28.50
C LEU A 738 -17.08 2.35 27.53
N ARG A 739 -16.85 2.87 26.33
CA ARG A 739 -16.16 2.19 25.22
C ARG A 739 -14.93 3.01 24.83
N LEU A 740 -13.75 2.48 25.13
CA LEU A 740 -12.44 3.10 24.84
C LEU A 740 -11.53 2.16 24.03
N GLU A 741 -12.09 1.12 23.41
CA GLU A 741 -11.34 0.11 22.67
C GLU A 741 -10.49 0.69 21.54
N GLY A 742 -9.39 0.05 21.16
CA GLY A 742 -8.61 0.44 19.98
C GLY A 742 -8.03 1.85 20.09
N ASN A 743 -7.35 2.16 21.19
CA ASN A 743 -6.68 3.43 21.45
C ASN A 743 -5.24 3.18 21.95
N ASN A 744 -4.51 4.24 22.29
CA ASN A 744 -3.14 4.18 22.80
C ASN A 744 -3.07 4.54 24.30
N LEU A 745 -4.12 4.23 25.07
CA LEU A 745 -4.21 4.59 26.49
C LEU A 745 -3.20 3.80 27.31
N THR A 746 -2.59 4.47 28.28
CA THR A 746 -1.53 3.92 29.16
C THR A 746 -1.92 4.07 30.64
N GLY A 747 -1.02 3.67 31.54
CA GLY A 747 -1.26 3.78 32.98
C GLY A 747 -2.17 2.68 33.52
N LYS A 748 -2.65 2.86 34.75
CA LYS A 748 -3.44 1.86 35.48
C LYS A 748 -4.94 2.03 35.27
N LEU A 749 -5.68 0.94 35.43
CA LEU A 749 -7.14 0.99 35.54
C LEU A 749 -7.57 1.78 36.78
N PRO A 750 -8.40 2.84 36.66
CA PRO A 750 -8.79 3.67 37.79
C PRO A 750 -9.82 2.96 38.68
N GLU A 751 -9.45 2.70 39.94
CA GLU A 751 -10.30 2.01 40.92
C GLU A 751 -11.61 2.77 41.20
N GLN A 752 -11.61 4.09 41.03
CA GLN A 752 -12.74 4.98 41.27
C GLN A 752 -13.93 4.70 40.35
N LEU A 753 -13.73 4.00 39.23
CA LEU A 753 -14.84 3.60 38.35
C LEU A 753 -15.87 2.72 39.06
N GLU A 754 -15.55 2.12 40.21
CA GLU A 754 -16.48 1.34 41.03
C GLU A 754 -17.77 2.08 41.42
N SER A 755 -17.75 3.42 41.41
CA SER A 755 -18.92 4.25 41.73
C SER A 755 -20.02 4.22 40.65
N LEU A 756 -19.70 3.76 39.43
CA LEU A 756 -20.59 3.78 38.27
C LEU A 756 -21.59 2.62 38.28
N SER A 757 -22.48 2.60 39.28
CA SER A 757 -23.46 1.52 39.52
C SER A 757 -24.44 1.19 38.38
N LYS A 758 -24.61 2.09 37.39
CA LYS A 758 -25.47 1.90 36.21
C LYS A 758 -24.74 1.33 34.99
N LEU A 759 -23.41 1.21 35.07
CA LEU A 759 -22.58 0.79 33.96
C LEU A 759 -22.88 -0.66 33.59
N LYS A 760 -23.18 -0.87 32.31
CA LYS A 760 -23.47 -2.18 31.70
C LYS A 760 -22.35 -2.66 30.79
N VAL A 761 -21.68 -1.73 30.11
CA VAL A 761 -20.60 -2.04 29.16
C VAL A 761 -19.35 -1.30 29.59
N LEU A 762 -18.28 -2.06 29.77
CA LEU A 762 -16.94 -1.56 30.06
C LEU A 762 -15.95 -2.21 29.09
N ASN A 763 -15.58 -1.50 28.03
CA ASN A 763 -14.67 -2.02 27.02
C ASN A 763 -13.42 -1.15 26.92
N PHE A 764 -12.28 -1.74 27.30
CA PHE A 764 -10.95 -1.14 27.26
C PHE A 764 -9.98 -1.92 26.36
N GLU A 765 -10.48 -2.79 25.50
CA GLU A 765 -9.65 -3.68 24.69
C GLU A 765 -8.72 -2.94 23.72
N SER A 766 -7.59 -3.55 23.38
CA SER A 766 -6.63 -3.02 22.42
C SER A 766 -6.12 -1.63 22.82
N ASN A 767 -5.56 -1.53 24.02
CA ASN A 767 -4.82 -0.38 24.55
C ASN A 767 -3.50 -0.88 25.19
N ASN A 768 -2.73 0.04 25.80
CA ASN A 768 -1.45 -0.25 26.47
C ASN A 768 -1.57 -0.06 28.00
N LEU A 769 -2.72 -0.43 28.58
CA LEU A 769 -2.95 -0.31 30.02
C LEU A 769 -2.11 -1.34 30.79
N VAL A 770 -1.54 -0.91 31.91
CA VAL A 770 -0.63 -1.72 32.74
C VAL A 770 -1.15 -1.84 34.17
N GLY A 771 -0.55 -2.75 34.94
CA GLY A 771 -0.91 -2.95 36.35
C GLY A 771 -1.95 -4.05 36.55
N GLU A 772 -2.56 -4.09 37.73
CA GLU A 772 -3.50 -5.15 38.11
C GLU A 772 -4.95 -4.75 37.84
N ILE A 773 -5.83 -5.74 37.64
CA ILE A 773 -7.27 -5.53 37.55
C ILE A 773 -7.79 -5.17 38.95
N PRO A 774 -8.42 -3.99 39.16
CA PRO A 774 -8.90 -3.58 40.47
C PRO A 774 -9.96 -4.56 41.04
N PRO A 775 -9.80 -5.08 42.27
CA PRO A 775 -10.82 -5.90 42.90
C PRO A 775 -12.17 -5.17 43.08
N SER A 776 -12.14 -3.83 43.14
CA SER A 776 -13.31 -2.96 43.20
C SER A 776 -14.23 -3.08 41.98
N PHE A 777 -13.74 -3.55 40.82
CA PHE A 777 -14.59 -3.76 39.65
C PHE A 777 -15.68 -4.82 39.87
N GLY A 778 -15.50 -5.70 40.86
CA GLY A 778 -16.55 -6.61 41.31
C GLY A 778 -17.77 -5.92 41.95
N ASN A 779 -17.71 -4.61 42.24
CA ASN A 779 -18.82 -3.81 42.75
C ASN A 779 -19.72 -3.25 41.63
N LEU A 780 -19.34 -3.38 40.36
CA LEU A 780 -20.10 -2.90 39.20
C LEU A 780 -21.27 -3.84 38.84
N SER A 781 -22.23 -4.02 39.76
CA SER A 781 -23.27 -5.07 39.70
C SER A 781 -24.19 -5.06 38.46
N SER A 782 -24.16 -4.00 37.65
CA SER A 782 -24.96 -3.88 36.42
C SER A 782 -24.24 -4.31 35.15
N ILE A 783 -22.96 -4.66 35.23
CA ILE A 783 -22.13 -5.04 34.07
C ILE A 783 -22.67 -6.28 33.38
N VAL A 784 -22.72 -6.19 32.06
CA VAL A 784 -23.13 -7.21 31.09
C VAL A 784 -21.94 -7.59 30.21
N GLU A 785 -21.12 -6.61 29.81
CA GLU A 785 -19.94 -6.81 28.97
C GLU A 785 -18.71 -6.16 29.63
N ILE A 786 -17.63 -6.94 29.74
CA ILE A 786 -16.34 -6.47 30.23
C ILE A 786 -15.18 -6.98 29.35
N GLY A 787 -14.45 -6.04 28.74
CA GLY A 787 -13.35 -6.31 27.80
C GLY A 787 -12.05 -5.61 28.23
N MET A 788 -10.93 -6.33 28.28
CA MET A 788 -9.69 -5.89 28.95
C MET A 788 -8.36 -6.14 28.20
N ARG A 789 -8.35 -6.50 26.91
CA ARG A 789 -7.11 -6.76 26.13
C ARG A 789 -6.08 -5.62 26.20
N ASN A 790 -4.95 -5.81 26.89
CA ASN A 790 -3.97 -4.79 27.29
C ASN A 790 -2.64 -5.44 27.76
N ASP A 791 -1.77 -4.71 28.48
CA ASP A 791 -0.58 -5.21 29.16
C ASP A 791 -0.80 -5.46 30.68
N LEU A 792 -2.01 -5.87 31.07
CA LEU A 792 -2.37 -6.09 32.48
C LEU A 792 -1.65 -7.32 33.05
N LYS A 793 -1.34 -7.27 34.35
CA LYS A 793 -0.64 -8.32 35.09
C LYS A 793 -1.37 -8.71 36.37
N GLY A 794 -0.84 -9.69 37.08
CA GLY A 794 -1.40 -10.16 38.35
C GLY A 794 -2.49 -11.20 38.15
N VAL A 795 -3.41 -11.31 39.11
CA VAL A 795 -4.47 -12.34 39.11
C VAL A 795 -5.83 -11.74 38.73
N ILE A 796 -6.72 -12.55 38.18
CA ILE A 796 -8.13 -12.16 38.00
C ILE A 796 -8.80 -12.12 39.38
N PRO A 797 -9.35 -10.97 39.83
CA PRO A 797 -9.93 -10.87 41.16
C PRO A 797 -11.17 -11.75 41.33
N HIS A 798 -11.25 -12.46 42.46
CA HIS A 798 -12.42 -13.30 42.79
C HIS A 798 -13.73 -12.49 42.87
N SER A 799 -13.65 -11.18 43.12
CA SER A 799 -14.79 -10.28 43.22
C SER A 799 -15.57 -10.15 41.91
N ILE A 800 -14.95 -10.42 40.75
CA ILE A 800 -15.62 -10.44 39.44
C ILE A 800 -16.76 -11.48 39.41
N GLY A 801 -16.67 -12.57 40.18
CA GLY A 801 -17.75 -13.56 40.30
C GLY A 801 -19.05 -13.04 40.96
N ARG A 802 -19.06 -11.79 41.45
CA ARG A 802 -20.26 -11.10 41.96
C ARG A 802 -21.10 -10.46 40.85
N LEU A 803 -20.58 -10.33 39.63
CA LEU A 803 -21.24 -9.69 38.49
C LEU A 803 -22.32 -10.62 37.89
N LYS A 804 -23.46 -10.77 38.58
CA LYS A 804 -24.54 -11.72 38.22
C LYS A 804 -25.30 -11.45 36.92
N ARG A 805 -24.98 -10.36 36.23
CA ARG A 805 -25.56 -9.99 34.92
C ARG A 805 -24.56 -10.12 33.78
N LEU A 806 -23.36 -10.59 34.06
CA LEU A 806 -22.28 -10.65 33.09
C LEU A 806 -22.60 -11.71 32.03
N GLU A 807 -22.58 -11.28 30.77
CA GLU A 807 -22.83 -12.11 29.59
C GLU A 807 -21.51 -12.33 28.81
N ILE A 808 -20.69 -11.29 28.64
CA ILE A 808 -19.42 -11.37 27.92
C ILE A 808 -18.24 -11.00 28.82
N PHE A 809 -17.34 -11.97 29.01
CA PHE A 809 -16.09 -11.84 29.76
C PHE A 809 -14.89 -12.01 28.83
N SER A 810 -14.19 -10.93 28.49
CA SER A 810 -13.09 -10.92 27.52
C SER A 810 -11.79 -10.30 28.07
N PHE A 811 -10.89 -11.15 28.57
CA PHE A 811 -9.65 -10.77 29.25
C PHE A 811 -8.40 -11.30 28.51
N GLY A 812 -8.53 -11.58 27.21
CA GLY A 812 -7.46 -12.13 26.38
C GLY A 812 -6.29 -11.18 26.12
N ALA A 813 -5.17 -11.72 25.64
CA ALA A 813 -3.95 -11.02 25.26
C ALA A 813 -3.51 -9.99 26.31
N ASN A 814 -3.12 -10.51 27.47
CA ASN A 814 -2.57 -9.78 28.62
C ASN A 814 -1.44 -10.62 29.25
N ASN A 815 -0.86 -10.14 30.35
CA ASN A 815 0.13 -10.85 31.16
C ASN A 815 -0.48 -11.39 32.49
N LEU A 816 -1.74 -11.82 32.47
CA LEU A 816 -2.45 -12.32 33.65
C LEU A 816 -1.94 -13.70 34.05
N SER A 817 -1.98 -13.98 35.35
CA SER A 817 -1.43 -15.19 35.98
C SER A 817 -2.38 -15.75 37.04
N GLY A 818 -2.06 -16.91 37.61
CA GLY A 818 -2.91 -17.58 38.60
C GLY A 818 -4.05 -18.36 37.95
N THR A 819 -5.07 -18.71 38.75
CA THR A 819 -6.23 -19.49 38.31
C THR A 819 -7.44 -18.62 38.03
N ILE A 820 -8.33 -19.06 37.13
CA ILE A 820 -9.68 -18.47 37.02
C ILE A 820 -10.45 -18.69 38.33
N PRO A 821 -10.96 -17.63 38.98
CA PRO A 821 -11.76 -17.79 40.19
C PRO A 821 -13.01 -18.66 39.94
N PRO A 822 -13.26 -19.72 40.74
CA PRO A 822 -14.40 -20.63 40.53
C PRO A 822 -15.76 -19.95 40.50
N SER A 823 -15.89 -18.81 41.19
CA SER A 823 -17.11 -18.01 41.20
C SER A 823 -17.52 -17.46 39.83
N ILE A 824 -16.58 -17.35 38.87
CA ILE A 824 -16.87 -16.90 37.50
C ILE A 824 -17.58 -18.01 36.71
N PHE A 825 -17.21 -19.27 36.92
CA PHE A 825 -17.89 -20.41 36.28
C PHE A 825 -19.32 -20.66 36.81
N ASN A 826 -19.74 -19.92 37.85
CA ASN A 826 -21.11 -19.93 38.39
C ASN A 826 -21.96 -18.74 37.89
N LEU A 827 -21.51 -18.03 36.86
CA LEU A 827 -22.27 -16.94 36.23
C LEU A 827 -23.08 -17.51 35.07
N SER A 828 -24.25 -18.08 35.37
CA SER A 828 -25.12 -18.76 34.38
C SER A 828 -25.61 -17.88 33.23
N THR A 829 -25.40 -16.56 33.31
CA THR A 829 -25.70 -15.58 32.26
C THR A 829 -24.61 -15.50 31.20
N LEU A 830 -23.42 -16.06 31.43
CA LEU A 830 -22.32 -16.00 30.46
C LEU A 830 -22.69 -16.71 29.16
N THR A 831 -22.51 -15.96 28.07
CA THR A 831 -22.58 -16.43 26.69
C THR A 831 -21.18 -16.47 26.08
N GLY A 832 -20.29 -15.53 26.44
CA GLY A 832 -18.91 -15.52 25.96
C GLY A 832 -17.89 -15.54 27.10
N PHE A 833 -16.97 -16.52 27.06
CA PHE A 833 -15.84 -16.60 27.98
C PHE A 833 -14.53 -16.64 27.18
N ALA A 834 -13.76 -15.56 27.23
CA ALA A 834 -12.50 -15.42 26.51
C ALA A 834 -11.36 -14.93 27.41
N VAL A 835 -10.32 -15.75 27.56
CA VAL A 835 -9.05 -15.42 28.26
C VAL A 835 -7.80 -15.85 27.48
N PRO A 836 -7.78 -15.84 26.14
CA PRO A 836 -6.65 -16.39 25.38
C PRO A 836 -5.36 -15.60 25.61
N VAL A 837 -4.20 -16.18 25.30
CA VAL A 837 -2.89 -15.49 25.31
C VAL A 837 -2.62 -14.80 26.66
N ASN A 838 -2.41 -15.60 27.69
CA ASN A 838 -2.07 -15.18 29.05
C ASN A 838 -1.14 -16.22 29.72
N GLN A 839 -0.84 -16.06 31.01
CA GLN A 839 -0.11 -17.04 31.83
C GLN A 839 -1.03 -17.78 32.82
N LEU A 840 -2.33 -17.90 32.52
CA LEU A 840 -3.31 -18.49 33.43
C LEU A 840 -3.14 -20.01 33.50
N HIS A 841 -3.30 -20.58 34.69
CA HIS A 841 -3.18 -22.02 34.93
C HIS A 841 -4.36 -22.57 35.75
N GLY A 842 -4.36 -23.87 36.03
CA GLY A 842 -5.44 -24.56 36.73
C GLY A 842 -6.27 -25.43 35.79
N THR A 843 -7.50 -25.78 36.18
CA THR A 843 -8.37 -26.70 35.45
C THR A 843 -9.72 -26.05 35.12
N LEU A 844 -10.37 -26.50 34.04
CA LEU A 844 -11.78 -26.22 33.81
C LEU A 844 -12.66 -27.03 34.79
N PRO A 845 -13.79 -26.49 35.27
CA PRO A 845 -14.66 -27.20 36.22
C PRO A 845 -15.33 -28.42 35.54
N PRO A 846 -15.39 -29.60 36.20
CA PRO A 846 -15.97 -30.81 35.60
C PRO A 846 -17.45 -30.66 35.17
N ASP A 847 -18.20 -29.77 35.82
CA ASP A 847 -19.60 -29.46 35.62
C ASP A 847 -19.84 -28.20 34.74
N LEU A 848 -18.82 -27.74 34.00
CA LEU A 848 -18.84 -26.51 33.19
C LEU A 848 -20.12 -26.33 32.37
N GLY A 849 -20.56 -27.34 31.61
CA GLY A 849 -21.74 -27.18 30.75
C GLY A 849 -23.07 -27.21 31.50
N HIS A 850 -23.08 -27.58 32.79
CA HIS A 850 -24.24 -27.41 33.67
C HIS A 850 -24.24 -26.05 34.35
N THR A 851 -23.07 -25.54 34.73
CA THR A 851 -22.96 -24.24 35.41
C THR A 851 -23.07 -23.07 34.45
N LEU A 852 -22.64 -23.24 33.19
CA LEU A 852 -22.72 -22.27 32.10
C LEU A 852 -23.53 -22.81 30.90
N PRO A 853 -24.85 -23.03 31.06
CA PRO A 853 -25.67 -23.68 30.02
C PRO A 853 -25.89 -22.81 28.78
N ASN A 854 -25.73 -21.49 28.89
CA ASN A 854 -25.95 -20.53 27.80
C ASN A 854 -24.67 -20.18 27.03
N LEU A 855 -23.56 -20.87 27.31
CA LEU A 855 -22.27 -20.54 26.71
C LEU A 855 -22.29 -20.78 25.20
N GLU A 856 -21.87 -19.77 24.44
CA GLU A 856 -21.77 -19.75 22.98
C GLU A 856 -20.31 -19.82 22.53
N THR A 857 -19.39 -19.19 23.26
CA THR A 857 -17.96 -19.20 22.95
C THR A 857 -17.11 -19.48 24.19
N LEU A 858 -16.13 -20.39 24.05
CA LEU A 858 -15.15 -20.74 25.07
C LEU A 858 -13.73 -20.65 24.49
N LEU A 859 -13.03 -19.55 24.79
CA LEU A 859 -11.71 -19.23 24.24
C LEU A 859 -10.67 -19.13 25.36
N VAL A 860 -9.83 -20.14 25.52
CA VAL A 860 -8.79 -20.20 26.58
C VAL A 860 -7.41 -20.54 26.04
N HIS A 861 -7.23 -20.49 24.72
CA HIS A 861 -6.01 -20.92 24.04
C HIS A 861 -4.77 -20.12 24.47
N THR A 862 -3.57 -20.68 24.26
CA THR A 862 -2.27 -20.03 24.56
C THR A 862 -2.17 -19.62 26.03
N ASN A 863 -2.28 -20.60 26.91
CA ASN A 863 -2.23 -20.44 28.37
C ASN A 863 -1.50 -21.65 29.00
N ARG A 864 -1.69 -21.86 30.30
CA ARG A 864 -1.14 -22.98 31.06
C ARG A 864 -2.24 -23.80 31.75
N PHE A 865 -3.43 -23.87 31.16
CA PHE A 865 -4.52 -24.71 31.68
C PHE A 865 -4.15 -26.19 31.56
N SER A 866 -4.60 -26.99 32.52
CA SER A 866 -4.26 -28.40 32.68
C SER A 866 -5.47 -29.21 33.10
N GLY A 867 -5.29 -30.53 33.27
CA GLY A 867 -6.37 -31.44 33.65
C GLY A 867 -7.22 -31.87 32.46
N LEU A 868 -8.45 -32.31 32.72
CA LEU A 868 -9.34 -32.87 31.70
C LEU A 868 -10.19 -31.78 31.05
N ILE A 869 -10.51 -31.94 29.76
CA ILE A 869 -11.62 -31.22 29.15
C ILE A 869 -12.94 -31.77 29.75
N PRO A 870 -13.82 -30.92 30.33
CA PRO A 870 -15.02 -31.40 31.00
C PRO A 870 -15.95 -32.19 30.07
N MET A 871 -16.38 -33.39 30.49
CA MET A 871 -17.34 -34.19 29.72
C MET A 871 -18.69 -33.50 29.53
N THR A 872 -19.04 -32.61 30.47
CA THR A 872 -20.28 -31.84 30.45
C THR A 872 -20.27 -30.69 29.45
N ILE A 873 -19.15 -30.41 28.76
CA ILE A 873 -19.08 -29.28 27.80
C ILE A 873 -20.15 -29.38 26.70
N SER A 874 -20.56 -30.59 26.32
CA SER A 874 -21.63 -30.84 25.37
C SER A 874 -23.04 -30.49 25.88
N ASN A 875 -23.21 -30.25 27.19
CA ASN A 875 -24.46 -29.78 27.77
C ASN A 875 -24.70 -28.28 27.55
N ALA A 876 -23.68 -27.50 27.20
CA ALA A 876 -23.86 -26.12 26.77
C ALA A 876 -24.30 -26.10 25.29
N SER A 877 -25.59 -26.33 25.04
CA SER A 877 -26.12 -26.59 23.69
C SER A 877 -25.95 -25.43 22.69
N ASN A 878 -25.69 -24.22 23.17
CA ASN A 878 -25.48 -23.05 22.32
C ASN A 878 -24.02 -22.89 21.87
N LEU A 879 -23.12 -23.75 22.34
CA LEU A 879 -21.69 -23.61 22.09
C LEU A 879 -21.40 -23.76 20.59
N SER A 880 -20.76 -22.73 20.05
CA SER A 880 -20.51 -22.55 18.63
C SER A 880 -19.03 -22.49 18.28
N ALA A 881 -18.20 -21.98 19.20
CA ALA A 881 -16.75 -21.93 19.06
C ALA A 881 -16.04 -22.38 20.35
N VAL A 882 -15.10 -23.32 20.20
CA VAL A 882 -14.29 -23.87 21.29
C VAL A 882 -12.81 -23.82 20.90
N GLU A 883 -12.04 -23.03 21.65
CA GLU A 883 -10.61 -22.82 21.43
C GLU A 883 -9.83 -23.08 22.72
N LEU A 884 -9.23 -24.26 22.81
CA LEU A 884 -8.46 -24.73 23.97
C LEU A 884 -6.97 -24.95 23.63
N GLY A 885 -6.54 -24.57 22.42
CA GLY A 885 -5.22 -24.87 21.90
C GLY A 885 -4.06 -24.29 22.74
N ASP A 886 -2.84 -24.78 22.55
CA ASP A 886 -1.63 -24.29 23.24
C ASP A 886 -1.78 -24.25 24.77
N ASN A 887 -2.06 -25.40 25.36
CA ASN A 887 -2.26 -25.59 26.80
C ASN A 887 -1.69 -26.95 27.25
N PHE A 888 -1.94 -27.32 28.51
CA PHE A 888 -1.52 -28.59 29.12
C PHE A 888 -2.70 -29.54 29.39
N PHE A 889 -3.78 -29.48 28.59
CA PHE A 889 -4.92 -30.39 28.77
C PHE A 889 -4.52 -31.85 28.48
N THR A 890 -5.11 -32.77 29.23
CA THR A 890 -4.81 -34.20 29.23
C THR A 890 -6.07 -35.04 29.16
N GLY A 891 -5.91 -36.35 28.97
CA GLY A 891 -7.02 -37.28 28.92
C GLY A 891 -7.76 -37.26 27.58
N LYS A 892 -8.98 -37.76 27.55
CA LYS A 892 -9.74 -37.93 26.31
C LYS A 892 -10.50 -36.66 25.93
N ILE A 893 -10.70 -36.51 24.62
CA ILE A 893 -11.61 -35.51 24.07
C ILE A 893 -13.06 -35.97 24.34
N PRO A 894 -13.92 -35.15 24.95
CA PRO A 894 -15.31 -35.50 25.21
C PRO A 894 -16.10 -35.61 23.92
N SER A 895 -17.26 -36.28 23.97
CA SER A 895 -18.19 -36.28 22.84
C SER A 895 -18.79 -34.88 22.65
N LEU A 896 -18.72 -34.36 21.42
CA LEU A 896 -19.17 -33.00 21.06
C LEU A 896 -20.38 -33.00 20.12
N GLY A 897 -20.88 -34.17 19.74
CA GLY A 897 -21.98 -34.32 18.78
C GLY A 897 -23.33 -33.73 19.18
N SER A 898 -23.52 -33.39 20.45
CA SER A 898 -24.71 -32.71 20.94
C SER A 898 -24.66 -31.19 20.81
N LEU A 899 -23.61 -30.64 20.19
CA LEU A 899 -23.44 -29.21 19.93
C LEU A 899 -23.86 -28.89 18.48
N PRO A 900 -25.11 -28.48 18.24
CA PRO A 900 -25.65 -28.31 16.88
C PRO A 900 -25.04 -27.12 16.13
N ASN A 901 -24.51 -26.13 16.85
CA ASN A 901 -24.00 -24.89 16.28
C ASN A 901 -22.47 -24.82 16.25
N LEU A 902 -21.76 -25.89 16.63
CA LEU A 902 -20.30 -25.91 16.71
C LEU A 902 -19.70 -25.81 15.32
N TRP A 903 -19.19 -24.63 14.96
CA TRP A 903 -18.57 -24.35 13.68
C TRP A 903 -17.03 -24.25 13.79
N PHE A 904 -16.50 -23.93 14.98
CA PHE A 904 -15.05 -23.85 15.25
C PHE A 904 -14.64 -24.73 16.43
N LEU A 905 -13.73 -25.68 16.18
CA LEU A 905 -13.12 -26.51 17.21
C LEU A 905 -11.60 -26.55 17.01
N SER A 906 -10.87 -25.85 17.87
CA SER A 906 -9.40 -25.94 17.94
C SER A 906 -8.96 -26.33 19.35
N ILE A 907 -8.33 -27.50 19.45
CA ILE A 907 -7.80 -28.08 20.69
C ILE A 907 -6.38 -28.63 20.46
N GLY A 908 -5.69 -28.12 19.43
CA GLY A 908 -4.32 -28.50 19.10
C GLY A 908 -3.29 -28.11 20.17
N HIS A 909 -2.05 -28.57 20.05
CA HIS A 909 -0.95 -28.25 20.95
C HIS A 909 -1.28 -28.46 22.43
N ASN A 910 -1.69 -29.69 22.75
CA ASN A 910 -2.02 -30.14 24.10
C ASN A 910 -1.45 -31.54 24.34
N TYR A 911 -1.80 -32.17 25.46
CA TYR A 911 -1.35 -33.51 25.86
C TYR A 911 -2.53 -34.50 25.84
N LEU A 912 -3.53 -34.27 24.98
CA LEU A 912 -4.76 -35.06 24.90
C LEU A 912 -4.50 -36.41 24.22
N GLY A 913 -5.19 -37.45 24.68
CA GLY A 913 -5.00 -38.82 24.24
C GLY A 913 -3.99 -39.59 25.07
N SER A 914 -4.04 -40.91 24.92
CA SER A 914 -3.15 -41.87 25.59
C SER A 914 -2.35 -42.72 24.60
N GLY A 915 -2.51 -42.44 23.30
CA GLY A 915 -1.99 -43.26 22.21
C GLY A 915 -2.77 -44.56 22.00
N GLN A 916 -3.95 -44.71 22.63
CA GLN A 916 -4.75 -45.93 22.61
C GLN A 916 -5.89 -45.86 21.57
N ASP A 917 -6.55 -46.99 21.33
CA ASP A 917 -7.52 -47.13 20.24
C ASP A 917 -8.81 -46.33 20.39
N ASP A 918 -9.16 -45.96 21.62
CA ASP A 918 -10.41 -45.28 21.94
C ASP A 918 -10.29 -43.76 21.99
N ASP A 919 -9.10 -43.20 21.75
CA ASP A 919 -8.85 -41.75 21.73
C ASP A 919 -9.66 -41.02 20.64
N LEU A 920 -9.98 -41.68 19.53
CA LEU A 920 -10.77 -41.12 18.40
C LEU A 920 -12.29 -41.38 18.49
N SER A 921 -12.77 -41.99 19.57
CA SER A 921 -14.19 -42.35 19.72
C SER A 921 -15.15 -41.14 19.65
N PHE A 922 -14.67 -39.94 19.98
CA PHE A 922 -15.46 -38.71 19.89
C PHE A 922 -15.83 -38.32 18.45
N LEU A 923 -15.07 -38.77 17.44
CA LEU A 923 -15.32 -38.48 16.02
C LEU A 923 -16.70 -38.97 15.56
N TYR A 924 -17.17 -40.11 16.09
CA TYR A 924 -18.50 -40.65 15.78
C TYR A 924 -19.63 -39.71 16.18
N SER A 925 -19.38 -38.83 17.15
CA SER A 925 -20.40 -37.87 17.57
C SER A 925 -20.49 -36.66 16.62
N LEU A 926 -19.43 -36.35 15.86
CA LEU A 926 -19.39 -35.20 14.97
C LEU A 926 -20.08 -35.42 13.61
N GLU A 927 -20.52 -36.64 13.31
CA GLU A 927 -21.21 -36.97 12.04
C GLU A 927 -22.40 -36.05 11.76
N ASN A 928 -23.17 -35.69 12.78
CA ASN A 928 -24.38 -34.88 12.63
C ASN A 928 -24.13 -33.37 12.72
N ASN A 929 -22.87 -32.94 12.90
CA ASN A 929 -22.56 -31.52 12.90
C ASN A 929 -22.39 -31.05 11.45
N THR A 930 -23.40 -30.31 10.96
CA THR A 930 -23.48 -29.85 9.56
C THR A 930 -22.89 -28.46 9.34
N VAL A 931 -22.45 -27.78 10.41
CA VAL A 931 -21.96 -26.39 10.36
C VAL A 931 -20.46 -26.28 10.64
N LEU A 932 -19.78 -27.37 10.98
CA LEU A 932 -18.34 -27.40 11.28
C LEU A 932 -17.53 -26.87 10.07
N GLU A 933 -16.70 -25.86 10.32
CA GLU A 933 -15.80 -25.26 9.33
C GLU A 933 -14.32 -25.51 9.67
N VAL A 934 -13.97 -25.48 10.96
CA VAL A 934 -12.59 -25.68 11.42
C VAL A 934 -12.54 -26.79 12.46
N PHE A 935 -11.69 -27.79 12.20
CA PHE A 935 -11.44 -28.87 13.13
C PHE A 935 -9.94 -29.15 13.26
N ASP A 936 -9.39 -28.74 14.40
CA ASP A 936 -7.97 -28.82 14.71
C ASP A 936 -7.72 -29.55 16.04
N VAL A 937 -6.98 -30.66 15.94
CA VAL A 937 -6.44 -31.47 17.05
C VAL A 937 -4.94 -31.70 16.92
N TYR A 938 -4.26 -30.86 16.13
CA TYR A 938 -2.84 -30.99 15.79
C TYR A 938 -1.96 -31.03 17.05
N ALA A 939 -0.84 -31.75 17.03
CA ALA A 939 0.12 -31.82 18.14
C ALA A 939 -0.52 -32.24 19.48
N ASN A 940 -0.95 -33.50 19.55
CA ASN A 940 -1.47 -34.15 20.74
C ASN A 940 -0.92 -35.60 20.85
N HIS A 941 -1.45 -36.41 21.77
CA HIS A 941 -1.12 -37.83 21.94
C HIS A 941 -2.25 -38.76 21.47
N LEU A 942 -3.06 -38.35 20.50
CA LEU A 942 -4.21 -39.14 20.04
C LEU A 942 -3.73 -40.39 19.29
N GLY A 943 -4.13 -41.57 19.78
CA GLY A 943 -3.96 -42.85 19.07
C GLY A 943 -5.20 -43.28 18.29
N GLY A 944 -5.27 -44.57 17.96
CA GLY A 944 -6.45 -45.18 17.34
C GLY A 944 -6.53 -45.10 15.83
N VAL A 945 -7.54 -45.79 15.29
CA VAL A 945 -7.70 -46.02 13.84
C VAL A 945 -8.65 -44.96 13.27
N LEU A 946 -8.27 -44.32 12.16
CA LEU A 946 -9.15 -43.41 11.42
C LEU A 946 -10.48 -44.10 11.03
N PRO A 947 -11.64 -43.56 11.42
CA PRO A 947 -12.93 -44.14 11.08
C PRO A 947 -13.45 -43.68 9.70
N GLU A 948 -14.20 -44.55 9.01
CA GLU A 948 -14.88 -44.22 7.74
C GLU A 948 -15.87 -43.04 7.85
N ILE A 949 -16.35 -42.77 9.06
CA ILE A 949 -17.32 -41.70 9.35
C ILE A 949 -16.82 -40.30 9.00
N LEU A 950 -15.51 -40.11 8.83
CA LEU A 950 -14.92 -38.83 8.43
C LEU A 950 -15.49 -38.32 7.10
N GLY A 951 -15.89 -39.21 6.18
CA GLY A 951 -16.51 -38.84 4.92
C GLY A 951 -17.95 -38.30 5.05
N ASN A 952 -18.56 -38.41 6.24
CA ASN A 952 -19.90 -37.90 6.55
C ASN A 952 -19.87 -36.57 7.31
N PHE A 953 -18.68 -36.03 7.59
CA PHE A 953 -18.55 -34.75 8.29
C PHE A 953 -19.10 -33.57 7.45
N SER A 954 -19.27 -32.42 8.13
CA SER A 954 -19.72 -31.17 7.52
C SER A 954 -19.04 -30.91 6.17
N LYS A 955 -19.86 -30.66 5.14
CA LYS A 955 -19.36 -30.24 3.82
C LYS A 955 -18.84 -28.81 3.82
N ASN A 956 -19.10 -28.03 4.87
CA ASN A 956 -18.55 -26.69 5.04
C ASN A 956 -17.13 -26.72 5.65
N LEU A 957 -16.60 -27.90 5.99
CA LEU A 957 -15.28 -28.04 6.59
C LEU A 957 -14.20 -27.48 5.65
N ARG A 958 -13.46 -26.49 6.12
CA ARG A 958 -12.37 -25.80 5.40
C ARG A 958 -11.00 -26.23 5.89
N ILE A 959 -10.85 -26.46 7.19
CA ILE A 959 -9.58 -26.82 7.82
C ILE A 959 -9.76 -28.11 8.62
N MET A 960 -8.90 -29.09 8.34
CA MET A 960 -8.82 -30.33 9.10
C MET A 960 -7.37 -30.65 9.45
N ALA A 961 -6.98 -30.42 10.70
CA ALA A 961 -5.60 -30.52 11.17
C ALA A 961 -5.45 -31.57 12.28
N PHE A 962 -4.95 -32.75 11.92
CA PHE A 962 -4.77 -33.91 12.81
C PHE A 962 -3.28 -34.28 13.00
N GLY A 963 -2.38 -33.51 12.40
CA GLY A 963 -0.95 -33.81 12.37
C GLY A 963 -0.28 -33.87 13.76
N ARG A 964 0.92 -34.41 13.83
CA ARG A 964 1.70 -34.61 15.07
C ARG A 964 0.91 -35.36 16.15
N ASN A 965 0.45 -36.56 15.82
CA ASN A 965 -0.28 -37.46 16.72
C ASN A 965 0.24 -38.90 16.55
N GLN A 966 -0.48 -39.89 17.08
CA GLN A 966 -0.17 -41.32 16.96
C GLN A 966 -1.25 -42.09 16.19
N ILE A 967 -2.01 -41.40 15.35
CA ILE A 967 -3.17 -41.93 14.64
C ILE A 967 -2.72 -42.94 13.58
N ARG A 968 -3.44 -44.06 13.48
CA ARG A 968 -3.18 -45.17 12.55
C ARG A 968 -4.40 -45.44 11.66
N GLY A 969 -4.33 -46.50 10.85
CA GLY A 969 -5.42 -46.88 9.92
C GLY A 969 -5.14 -46.42 8.50
N THR A 970 -6.19 -46.34 7.70
CA THR A 970 -6.13 -45.92 6.29
C THR A 970 -6.95 -44.65 6.08
N ILE A 971 -6.58 -43.84 5.08
CA ILE A 971 -7.40 -42.70 4.67
C ILE A 971 -8.69 -43.27 4.05
N PRO A 972 -9.89 -42.96 4.59
CA PRO A 972 -11.14 -43.52 4.09
C PRO A 972 -11.51 -42.94 2.73
N ASP A 973 -12.11 -43.74 1.85
CA ASP A 973 -12.53 -43.30 0.51
C ASP A 973 -13.52 -42.11 0.58
N GLY A 974 -14.32 -42.04 1.64
CA GLY A 974 -15.26 -40.96 1.88
C GLY A 974 -14.63 -39.57 2.07
N ILE A 975 -13.30 -39.45 2.26
CA ILE A 975 -12.62 -38.16 2.43
C ILE A 975 -12.88 -37.19 1.25
N GLY A 976 -13.05 -37.73 0.05
CA GLY A 976 -13.37 -36.95 -1.16
C GLY A 976 -14.72 -36.24 -1.11
N ASN A 977 -15.59 -36.53 -0.14
CA ASN A 977 -16.86 -35.84 0.05
C ASN A 977 -16.69 -34.43 0.65
N LEU A 978 -15.53 -34.13 1.24
CA LEU A 978 -15.22 -32.84 1.88
C LEU A 978 -14.79 -31.81 0.84
N VAL A 979 -15.71 -31.45 -0.05
CA VAL A 979 -15.44 -30.65 -1.26
C VAL A 979 -14.96 -29.22 -0.97
N SER A 980 -15.30 -28.65 0.20
CA SER A 980 -14.90 -27.31 0.63
C SER A 980 -13.60 -27.28 1.43
N LEU A 981 -12.95 -28.43 1.65
CA LEU A 981 -11.72 -28.51 2.43
C LEU A 981 -10.59 -27.81 1.68
N ALA A 982 -10.00 -26.81 2.33
CA ALA A 982 -8.90 -26.00 1.81
C ALA A 982 -7.54 -26.43 2.38
N VAL A 983 -7.51 -26.81 3.66
CA VAL A 983 -6.28 -27.25 4.35
C VAL A 983 -6.47 -28.64 4.94
N TRP A 984 -5.66 -29.58 4.47
CA TRP A 984 -5.63 -30.96 4.96
C TRP A 984 -4.27 -31.28 5.57
N ALA A 985 -4.16 -31.21 6.90
CA ALA A 985 -2.89 -31.36 7.62
C ALA A 985 -2.88 -32.58 8.54
N TRP A 986 -2.48 -33.74 8.03
CA TRP A 986 -2.43 -35.02 8.76
C TRP A 986 -0.99 -35.58 8.89
N ASN A 987 0.01 -34.74 8.62
CA ASN A 987 1.43 -35.07 8.70
C ASN A 987 1.87 -35.55 10.09
N ASP A 988 2.97 -36.29 10.19
CA ASP A 988 3.55 -36.79 11.45
C ASP A 988 2.55 -37.63 12.27
N ASN A 989 2.18 -38.78 11.70
CA ASN A 989 1.28 -39.78 12.27
C ASN A 989 1.74 -41.20 11.87
N LYS A 990 0.90 -42.21 12.11
CA LYS A 990 1.15 -43.62 11.73
C LYS A 990 0.16 -44.11 10.66
N ILE A 991 -0.42 -43.20 9.88
CA ILE A 991 -1.43 -43.52 8.86
C ILE A 991 -0.79 -44.34 7.75
N SER A 992 -1.51 -45.36 7.26
CA SER A 992 -1.05 -46.33 6.27
C SER A 992 -2.06 -46.48 5.13
N GLY A 993 -1.84 -47.43 4.22
CA GLY A 993 -2.69 -47.61 3.04
C GLY A 993 -2.34 -46.65 1.91
N SER A 994 -3.13 -46.71 0.83
CA SER A 994 -3.01 -45.82 -0.32
C SER A 994 -3.80 -44.54 -0.14
N ILE A 995 -3.34 -43.46 -0.77
CA ILE A 995 -4.13 -42.24 -0.93
C ILE A 995 -5.29 -42.55 -1.89
N PRO A 996 -6.56 -42.42 -1.48
CA PRO A 996 -7.71 -42.83 -2.30
C PRO A 996 -7.88 -41.89 -3.49
N SER A 997 -8.41 -42.38 -4.61
CA SER A 997 -8.62 -41.56 -5.82
C SER A 997 -9.71 -40.50 -5.64
N SER A 998 -10.59 -40.66 -4.65
CA SER A 998 -11.65 -39.72 -4.30
C SER A 998 -11.13 -38.34 -3.88
N VAL A 999 -9.86 -38.21 -3.48
CA VAL A 999 -9.23 -36.90 -3.17
C VAL A 999 -9.34 -35.90 -4.32
N GLY A 1000 -9.43 -36.38 -5.57
CA GLY A 1000 -9.65 -35.50 -6.73
C GLY A 1000 -10.99 -34.78 -6.75
N ASN A 1001 -11.93 -35.14 -5.87
CA ASN A 1001 -13.20 -34.43 -5.70
C ASN A 1001 -13.07 -33.19 -4.79
N MET A 1002 -11.97 -33.05 -4.06
CA MET A 1002 -11.70 -31.93 -3.13
C MET A 1002 -11.16 -30.72 -3.91
N THR A 1003 -12.02 -30.08 -4.71
CA THR A 1003 -11.62 -29.03 -5.66
C THR A 1003 -11.22 -27.70 -5.00
N SER A 1004 -11.65 -27.47 -3.75
CA SER A 1004 -11.23 -26.30 -2.95
C SER A 1004 -9.89 -26.46 -2.24
N LEU A 1005 -9.23 -27.63 -2.37
CA LEU A 1005 -7.98 -27.91 -1.67
C LEU A 1005 -6.85 -26.99 -2.13
N ILE A 1006 -6.20 -26.33 -1.18
CA ILE A 1006 -5.08 -25.39 -1.39
C ILE A 1006 -3.79 -26.00 -0.85
N GLU A 1007 -3.84 -26.59 0.34
CA GLU A 1007 -2.68 -27.16 1.01
C GLU A 1007 -2.99 -28.57 1.53
N ALA A 1008 -2.09 -29.51 1.23
CA ALA A 1008 -2.17 -30.87 1.73
C ALA A 1008 -0.81 -31.33 2.29
N TYR A 1009 -0.78 -31.62 3.59
CA TYR A 1009 0.39 -32.11 4.31
C TYR A 1009 0.10 -33.50 4.88
N LEU A 1010 0.70 -34.53 4.27
CA LEU A 1010 0.61 -35.93 4.66
C LEU A 1010 2.00 -36.53 4.94
N ASP A 1011 3.02 -35.68 5.05
CA ASP A 1011 4.39 -36.06 5.33
C ASP A 1011 4.53 -36.88 6.62
N LEU A 1012 5.61 -37.66 6.76
CA LEU A 1012 5.91 -38.40 7.99
C LEU A 1012 4.77 -39.36 8.39
N ASN A 1013 4.40 -40.26 7.48
CA ASN A 1013 3.39 -41.31 7.70
C ASN A 1013 3.89 -42.66 7.11
N ASN A 1014 3.03 -43.68 7.12
CA ASN A 1014 3.28 -45.01 6.54
C ASN A 1014 2.47 -45.26 5.24
N LEU A 1015 2.13 -44.19 4.50
CA LEU A 1015 1.34 -44.29 3.27
C LEU A 1015 2.12 -45.07 2.21
N HIS A 1016 1.45 -45.91 1.43
CA HIS A 1016 2.07 -46.73 0.39
C HIS A 1016 1.19 -46.84 -0.86
N GLY A 1017 1.65 -47.54 -1.89
CA GLY A 1017 0.99 -47.53 -3.21
C GLY A 1017 1.35 -46.27 -4.00
N SER A 1018 0.63 -46.01 -5.10
CA SER A 1018 0.92 -44.89 -6.00
C SER A 1018 0.23 -43.60 -5.59
N ILE A 1019 0.87 -42.47 -5.89
CA ILE A 1019 0.22 -41.15 -5.86
C ILE A 1019 -0.92 -41.16 -6.90
N PRO A 1020 -2.19 -40.89 -6.52
CA PRO A 1020 -3.32 -40.96 -7.45
C PRO A 1020 -3.29 -39.79 -8.45
N SER A 1021 -3.43 -40.08 -9.74
CA SER A 1021 -3.49 -39.04 -10.79
C SER A 1021 -4.69 -38.09 -10.63
N ASN A 1022 -5.75 -38.54 -9.95
CA ASN A 1022 -6.91 -37.72 -9.61
C ASN A 1022 -6.58 -36.47 -8.77
N LEU A 1023 -5.44 -36.41 -8.08
CA LEU A 1023 -4.97 -35.17 -7.43
C LEU A 1023 -4.82 -34.01 -8.42
N GLY A 1024 -4.61 -34.31 -9.71
CA GLY A 1024 -4.62 -33.30 -10.78
C GLY A 1024 -5.94 -32.53 -10.92
N ASN A 1025 -7.04 -33.03 -10.34
CA ASN A 1025 -8.33 -32.35 -10.33
C ASN A 1025 -8.45 -31.26 -9.24
N CYS A 1026 -7.54 -31.21 -8.26
CA CYS A 1026 -7.50 -30.20 -7.22
C CYS A 1026 -6.93 -28.88 -7.77
N ARG A 1027 -7.74 -28.16 -8.54
CA ARG A 1027 -7.31 -27.00 -9.35
C ARG A 1027 -6.78 -25.79 -8.58
N ASN A 1028 -6.95 -25.74 -7.26
CA ASN A 1028 -6.47 -24.66 -6.39
C ASN A 1028 -5.24 -25.07 -5.56
N LEU A 1029 -4.70 -26.28 -5.75
CA LEU A 1029 -3.60 -26.81 -4.95
C LEU A 1029 -2.33 -25.99 -5.20
N LEU A 1030 -1.72 -25.51 -4.11
CA LEU A 1030 -0.49 -24.71 -4.11
C LEU A 1030 0.65 -25.40 -3.36
N ALA A 1031 0.34 -26.17 -2.31
CA ALA A 1031 1.34 -26.89 -1.52
C ALA A 1031 0.94 -28.36 -1.32
N LEU A 1032 1.87 -29.27 -1.62
CA LEU A 1032 1.71 -30.71 -1.40
C LEU A 1032 2.96 -31.31 -0.75
N GLY A 1033 2.81 -31.74 0.50
CA GLY A 1033 3.81 -32.49 1.24
C GLY A 1033 3.40 -33.96 1.40
N LEU A 1034 4.20 -34.86 0.83
CA LEU A 1034 4.07 -36.32 0.93
C LEU A 1034 5.39 -36.98 1.36
N SER A 1035 6.35 -36.20 1.86
CA SER A 1035 7.69 -36.67 2.22
C SER A 1035 7.66 -37.71 3.34
N ASN A 1036 8.72 -38.51 3.47
CA ASN A 1036 8.88 -39.49 4.54
C ASN A 1036 7.68 -40.47 4.64
N ASN A 1037 7.40 -41.17 3.54
CA ASN A 1037 6.36 -42.19 3.42
C ASN A 1037 6.91 -43.44 2.68
N ASN A 1038 6.04 -44.40 2.38
CA ASN A 1038 6.37 -45.63 1.64
C ASN A 1038 5.70 -45.65 0.24
N LEU A 1039 5.48 -44.47 -0.37
CA LEU A 1039 4.84 -44.32 -1.68
C LEU A 1039 5.72 -44.89 -2.79
N SER A 1040 5.11 -45.49 -3.81
CA SER A 1040 5.78 -46.23 -4.89
C SER A 1040 5.13 -45.93 -6.24
N GLY A 1041 5.69 -46.43 -7.35
CA GLY A 1041 5.21 -46.09 -8.70
C GLY A 1041 5.71 -44.73 -9.17
N SER A 1042 5.21 -44.27 -10.32
CA SER A 1042 5.63 -43.01 -10.95
C SER A 1042 4.88 -41.79 -10.39
N ILE A 1043 5.53 -40.62 -10.45
CA ILE A 1043 4.89 -39.32 -10.20
C ILE A 1043 3.86 -39.07 -11.33
N PRO A 1044 2.57 -38.86 -11.04
CA PRO A 1044 1.56 -38.61 -12.07
C PRO A 1044 1.78 -37.27 -12.78
N LYS A 1045 1.73 -37.28 -14.11
CA LYS A 1045 1.84 -36.05 -14.91
C LYS A 1045 0.68 -35.09 -14.66
N GLU A 1046 -0.50 -35.61 -14.31
CA GLU A 1046 -1.70 -34.83 -14.02
C GLU A 1046 -1.50 -33.91 -12.81
N LEU A 1047 -0.74 -34.36 -11.81
CA LEU A 1047 -0.38 -33.56 -10.63
C LEU A 1047 0.51 -32.37 -11.00
N LEU A 1048 1.40 -32.56 -11.98
CA LEU A 1048 2.34 -31.54 -12.42
C LEU A 1048 1.73 -30.56 -13.44
N ASN A 1049 0.48 -30.79 -13.85
CA ASN A 1049 -0.23 -29.99 -14.84
C ASN A 1049 -1.48 -29.29 -14.26
N ILE A 1050 -1.50 -29.08 -12.94
CA ILE A 1050 -2.59 -28.39 -12.25
C ILE A 1050 -2.57 -26.89 -12.63
N PRO A 1051 -3.70 -26.28 -13.05
CA PRO A 1051 -3.74 -24.90 -13.55
C PRO A 1051 -3.29 -23.81 -12.56
N SER A 1052 -3.48 -24.01 -11.25
CA SER A 1052 -3.02 -23.06 -10.22
C SER A 1052 -1.50 -22.94 -10.16
N GLY A 1053 -0.76 -23.96 -10.62
CA GLY A 1053 0.68 -24.09 -10.46
C GLY A 1053 1.07 -24.36 -9.00
N ILE A 1054 1.56 -25.57 -8.72
CA ILE A 1054 2.08 -25.92 -7.39
C ILE A 1054 3.30 -25.04 -7.08
N PHE A 1055 3.29 -24.40 -5.91
CA PHE A 1055 4.39 -23.59 -5.39
C PHE A 1055 5.39 -24.43 -4.57
N SER A 1056 4.92 -25.34 -3.71
CA SER A 1056 5.80 -26.23 -2.95
C SER A 1056 5.37 -27.68 -3.13
N LEU A 1057 6.29 -28.52 -3.60
CA LEU A 1057 6.08 -29.95 -3.82
C LEU A 1057 7.20 -30.74 -3.14
N ASN A 1058 6.88 -31.38 -2.02
CA ASN A 1058 7.83 -32.23 -1.31
C ASN A 1058 7.38 -33.70 -1.33
N LEU A 1059 8.12 -34.53 -2.06
CA LEU A 1059 7.90 -35.97 -2.25
C LEU A 1059 9.10 -36.80 -1.78
N SER A 1060 10.02 -36.21 -1.01
CA SER A 1060 11.27 -36.87 -0.64
C SER A 1060 11.08 -38.06 0.29
N GLU A 1061 12.12 -38.88 0.44
CA GLU A 1061 12.12 -40.04 1.36
C GLU A 1061 10.95 -41.00 1.12
N ASN A 1062 10.78 -41.43 -0.13
CA ASN A 1062 9.77 -42.39 -0.56
C ASN A 1062 10.38 -43.55 -1.40
N HIS A 1063 9.56 -44.35 -2.07
CA HIS A 1063 9.97 -45.42 -2.98
C HIS A 1063 9.49 -45.18 -4.43
N LEU A 1064 9.36 -43.91 -4.83
CA LEU A 1064 8.92 -43.54 -6.18
C LEU A 1064 9.91 -44.02 -7.24
N THR A 1065 9.40 -44.52 -8.36
CA THR A 1065 10.14 -45.16 -9.46
C THR A 1065 9.81 -44.54 -10.80
N GLY A 1066 10.60 -44.82 -11.84
CA GLY A 1066 10.42 -44.21 -13.17
C GLY A 1066 11.12 -42.86 -13.27
N SER A 1067 10.96 -42.17 -14.40
CA SER A 1067 11.54 -40.84 -14.61
C SER A 1067 10.67 -39.73 -14.03
N LEU A 1068 11.29 -38.61 -13.65
CA LEU A 1068 10.56 -37.38 -13.36
C LEU A 1068 9.85 -36.90 -14.63
N PRO A 1069 8.50 -36.74 -14.64
CA PRO A 1069 7.77 -36.37 -15.86
C PRO A 1069 8.21 -35.02 -16.41
N LEU A 1070 8.21 -34.84 -17.73
CA LEU A 1070 8.64 -33.60 -18.39
C LEU A 1070 7.73 -32.42 -18.02
N GLU A 1071 6.48 -32.71 -17.68
CA GLU A 1071 5.45 -31.77 -17.22
C GLU A 1071 5.82 -31.02 -15.93
N VAL A 1072 6.82 -31.48 -15.18
CA VAL A 1072 7.39 -30.71 -14.06
C VAL A 1072 7.83 -29.31 -14.49
N GLY A 1073 8.24 -29.14 -15.77
CA GLY A 1073 8.56 -27.85 -16.34
C GLY A 1073 7.36 -26.94 -16.60
N ASN A 1074 6.13 -27.46 -16.55
CA ASN A 1074 4.90 -26.66 -16.64
C ASN A 1074 4.62 -25.91 -15.32
N LEU A 1075 5.27 -26.31 -14.21
CA LEU A 1075 5.13 -25.68 -12.91
C LEU A 1075 5.97 -24.39 -12.83
N VAL A 1076 5.58 -23.37 -13.59
CA VAL A 1076 6.29 -22.09 -13.71
C VAL A 1076 6.34 -21.27 -12.40
N HIS A 1077 5.50 -21.62 -11.42
CA HIS A 1077 5.42 -20.98 -10.11
C HIS A 1077 6.06 -21.82 -8.98
N LEU A 1078 6.70 -22.94 -9.30
CA LEU A 1078 7.32 -23.84 -8.33
C LEU A 1078 8.47 -23.16 -7.61
N GLY A 1079 8.29 -22.87 -6.32
CA GLY A 1079 9.30 -22.34 -5.41
C GLY A 1079 10.18 -23.42 -4.77
N GLU A 1080 9.62 -24.60 -4.53
CA GLU A 1080 10.30 -25.71 -3.88
C GLU A 1080 9.92 -27.04 -4.53
N LEU A 1081 10.93 -27.82 -4.90
CA LEU A 1081 10.79 -29.20 -5.35
C LEU A 1081 11.81 -30.08 -4.63
N ASP A 1082 11.33 -30.96 -3.78
CA ASP A 1082 12.16 -32.00 -3.16
C ASP A 1082 11.63 -33.38 -3.56
N VAL A 1083 12.42 -34.13 -4.32
CA VAL A 1083 12.15 -35.52 -4.68
C VAL A 1083 13.29 -36.43 -4.25
N SER A 1084 14.17 -35.95 -3.37
CA SER A 1084 15.35 -36.66 -2.90
C SER A 1084 15.00 -37.99 -2.21
N LYS A 1085 15.99 -38.88 -2.12
CA LYS A 1085 15.91 -40.19 -1.45
C LYS A 1085 14.75 -41.07 -1.96
N ASN A 1086 14.50 -41.04 -3.28
CA ASN A 1086 13.57 -41.92 -4.01
C ASN A 1086 14.33 -42.98 -4.85
N ARG A 1087 13.64 -43.72 -5.73
CA ARG A 1087 14.20 -44.72 -6.67
C ARG A 1087 13.97 -44.33 -8.13
N LEU A 1088 14.03 -43.03 -8.43
CA LEU A 1088 13.79 -42.50 -9.77
C LEU A 1088 14.90 -42.93 -10.74
N SER A 1089 14.54 -43.26 -11.98
CA SER A 1089 15.46 -43.62 -13.05
C SER A 1089 15.69 -42.46 -14.01
N ALA A 1090 16.87 -42.37 -14.61
CA ALA A 1090 17.09 -41.43 -15.72
C ALA A 1090 16.20 -41.83 -16.91
N SER A 1091 15.69 -40.84 -17.65
CA SER A 1091 14.92 -41.08 -18.89
C SER A 1091 15.80 -41.79 -19.93
N GLU A 1092 15.34 -42.93 -20.46
CA GLU A 1092 15.96 -43.61 -21.59
C GLU A 1092 15.84 -42.72 -22.85
N PHE A 1093 16.93 -42.05 -23.23
CA PHE A 1093 17.13 -41.59 -24.59
C PHE A 1093 18.08 -42.57 -25.28
N GLU A 1094 17.59 -43.27 -26.30
CA GLU A 1094 18.44 -43.96 -27.27
C GLU A 1094 19.27 -42.91 -28.03
N GLY A 1095 20.58 -42.90 -27.81
CA GLY A 1095 21.53 -42.07 -28.57
C GLY A 1095 22.58 -41.40 -27.68
N GLU A 1096 23.84 -41.72 -27.96
CA GLU A 1096 25.08 -41.24 -27.36
C GLU A 1096 25.02 -39.81 -26.77
N PHE A 1097 24.86 -39.66 -25.45
CA PHE A 1097 25.50 -38.68 -24.57
C PHE A 1097 24.96 -38.90 -23.14
N PHE A 1098 25.70 -39.65 -22.33
CA PHE A 1098 25.42 -39.89 -20.90
C PHE A 1098 25.66 -38.61 -20.09
N GLN A 1099 24.77 -37.60 -20.17
CA GLN A 1099 24.76 -36.46 -19.24
C GLN A 1099 23.49 -35.58 -19.43
N ARG A 1100 22.34 -36.00 -18.87
CA ARG A 1100 21.22 -35.13 -18.44
C ARG A 1100 20.13 -35.99 -17.80
N SER A 1101 20.23 -36.22 -16.50
CA SER A 1101 19.28 -37.01 -15.69
C SER A 1101 18.13 -36.18 -15.10
N ILE A 1102 17.98 -34.93 -15.55
CA ILE A 1102 16.97 -33.97 -15.12
C ILE A 1102 16.27 -33.48 -16.39
N PRO A 1103 14.92 -33.46 -16.46
CA PRO A 1103 14.21 -32.79 -17.55
C PRO A 1103 14.81 -31.40 -17.81
N GLU A 1104 15.22 -31.11 -19.05
CA GLU A 1104 15.76 -29.78 -19.39
C GLU A 1104 14.78 -28.66 -19.01
N SER A 1105 13.48 -28.99 -18.99
CA SER A 1105 12.40 -28.10 -18.57
C SER A 1105 12.49 -27.61 -17.10
N LEU A 1106 13.20 -28.33 -16.22
CA LEU A 1106 13.51 -27.86 -14.85
C LEU A 1106 14.64 -26.83 -14.82
N SER A 1107 15.60 -26.92 -15.73
CA SER A 1107 16.69 -25.95 -15.83
C SER A 1107 16.22 -24.57 -16.30
N SER A 1108 15.01 -24.50 -16.88
CA SER A 1108 14.34 -23.26 -17.28
C SER A 1108 13.39 -22.66 -16.22
N SER A 1109 13.19 -23.32 -15.07
CA SER A 1109 12.29 -22.81 -14.01
C SER A 1109 12.98 -21.69 -13.20
N ARG A 1110 12.51 -20.45 -13.35
CA ARG A 1110 13.08 -19.26 -12.68
C ARG A 1110 12.55 -19.03 -11.26
N ALA A 1111 11.46 -19.69 -10.88
CA ALA A 1111 10.84 -19.57 -9.55
C ALA A 1111 11.42 -20.55 -8.52
N LEU A 1112 12.12 -21.59 -8.96
CA LEU A 1112 12.61 -22.71 -8.14
C LEU A 1112 13.78 -22.27 -7.26
N LYS A 1113 13.54 -22.15 -5.95
CA LYS A 1113 14.53 -21.76 -4.94
C LYS A 1113 15.24 -22.95 -4.34
N VAL A 1114 14.53 -24.07 -4.19
CA VAL A 1114 15.04 -25.30 -3.58
C VAL A 1114 14.76 -26.46 -4.52
N LEU A 1115 15.83 -27.15 -4.95
CA LEU A 1115 15.77 -28.37 -5.74
C LEU A 1115 16.67 -29.42 -5.08
N ASP A 1116 16.08 -30.48 -4.51
CA ASP A 1116 16.83 -31.62 -3.98
C ASP A 1116 16.44 -32.93 -4.70
N LEU A 1117 17.45 -33.53 -5.34
CA LEU A 1117 17.38 -34.79 -6.10
C LEU A 1117 18.31 -35.87 -5.52
N SER A 1118 18.89 -35.63 -4.34
CA SER A 1118 19.99 -36.44 -3.81
C SER A 1118 19.58 -37.88 -3.47
N HIS A 1119 20.49 -38.85 -3.68
CA HIS A 1119 20.38 -40.30 -3.42
C HIS A 1119 19.41 -41.15 -4.28
N LYS A 1120 20.00 -42.21 -4.90
CA LYS A 1120 19.39 -43.36 -5.63
C LYS A 1120 18.77 -43.13 -7.02
N ILE A 1121 19.45 -42.38 -7.90
CA ILE A 1121 19.32 -42.62 -9.36
C ILE A 1121 20.12 -43.87 -9.71
N VAL A 1122 19.44 -45.00 -9.95
CA VAL A 1122 20.10 -46.25 -10.33
C VAL A 1122 20.49 -46.16 -11.81
N ALA A 1123 21.79 -45.98 -12.09
CA ALA A 1123 22.33 -46.13 -13.44
C ALA A 1123 22.30 -47.63 -13.80
N ASN A 1124 21.54 -48.01 -14.83
CA ASN A 1124 21.55 -49.37 -15.37
C ASN A 1124 22.92 -49.64 -16.04
N SER A 1125 23.83 -50.27 -15.32
CA SER A 1125 25.13 -50.68 -15.83
C SER A 1125 25.04 -52.02 -16.55
N GLN A 1126 24.93 -52.02 -17.88
CA GLN A 1126 25.26 -53.18 -18.73
C GLN A 1126 25.57 -52.75 -20.17
N ALA A 1127 26.80 -52.26 -20.41
CA ALA A 1127 27.58 -52.47 -21.64
C ALA A 1127 28.88 -51.64 -21.56
N LEU A 1128 30.00 -52.33 -21.40
CA LEU A 1128 31.37 -51.82 -21.50
C LEU A 1128 31.80 -51.71 -22.97
N GLY A 1129 32.59 -50.69 -23.30
CA GLY A 1129 33.50 -50.72 -24.45
C GLY A 1129 33.77 -49.34 -25.06
N ASP A 1130 34.90 -48.75 -24.63
CA ASP A 1130 35.61 -47.55 -25.11
C ASP A 1130 35.03 -46.15 -24.84
#